data_AF-A0AAN9GL45-F1
#
_entry.id   AF-A0AAN9GL45-F1
#
_cell.length_a   1.000
_cell.length_b   1.000
_cell.length_c   1.000
_cell.angle_alpha   90.00
_cell.angle_beta   90.00
_cell.angle_gamma   90.00
#
_symmetry.space_group_name_H-M   'P 1'
#
loop_
_entity.id
_entity.type
_entity.pdbx_description
1 polymer ?
#
loop_
_entity_poly.entity_id
_entity_poly.type
_entity_poly.pdbx_seq_one_letter_code
_entity_poly.pdbx_strand_id
1 'polypeptide(L)'
;MFQKDERHTLCRQWFTHVGLNISDLSDKQLRARLDKVRKPYDTFSKSLHRGNNEAKLKDYLFQQQSHFPLVSAMPTVPSVVPCAIENAPATPPADHPTGDELTHLKIASSGRQLAALRRSNEELSGSLLEAKNREMIYKDLLKEKTQSVTTLQADLTKLQGKAERSASHIKCVETQLCSAKEYIGKIRQTNFYKRLKRQETNLKKREENLKDHEDGGCIQTIERLKHKLKLCQTANSSLRAKLNSVKEKRQQDLDRHNQLTADLLEEAVVHTVKTTEEGPRKKFTHDVIKTTIGLISCGVSAKNSGHVIQTVARNLFHTDIDDKDVPSERTSLRFADQGHYLAKYHVAETVLDSDNFDIHFDGTTRDHRKYVGQQVTTSAGSLSCGFTEVATEDAKTLVDVTVSLLQEVAQVYDKDDTERCFKAALQKCSGLMSDRAAPNKLMKKDFNDLRKATLGTEEDLQFLYCNAHYLLGLGTSAEKSLKELQTEWGQQRIGRDNAAQFGHWQAKEAAAVRYVRMACEVLGPRGDDQCGCRDAWLAYCEMTNKTSTVPSFKSNRFNSIFYGATKLLAHRDDIIEFLSDYMPSRNQKLESVLKDAQSEEVNVFVATLAMVYERITGPYWTLLCAGETSYAEFFLPVVELHAQLREWRDDSASIFSPHVPSLFSIQVPDASSLAALLDLDEATQQKVQRAFSHFCVNFVAVTERQLDDFLPGGRYHAVQDPQVLERLRHSHITNLLGEACFGDLDISIYTHRNSSVHHHSTLTMLKRNKTMKAWFNQKSNEEQRQLLLNASSSGPEMRKRHRENDREVKASKRQKLQLQQQRTEADRQKKAREKADIAQEIRQDGGACSSAGDVDRLLERKALQREKLAALKTQIRFFRHVLGFKSELLKLTQDLPGLEQSLKEFLASQDPFPEHRDRVDNNLDEEDEPSESDSSASEHENDQRVDSDGFSFAQTGQTVAVFYDETFHVGTVTNILSADEAKVNFLKKSSLDNNRFSWPAKEDSDTVSSVFVFAWDFLLEPISTNARMWHVPNSTLQEQYNLYVEKYC
;
A
#
# COMPACT_ATOMS: atom_id res chain seq x y z
N MET A 1 -30.27 -30.34 5.48
CA MET A 1 -31.24 -30.36 6.59
C MET A 1 -32.25 -29.22 6.47
N PHE A 2 -33.13 -29.18 5.46
CA PHE A 2 -34.30 -28.28 5.47
C PHE A 2 -35.45 -28.89 4.68
N GLN A 3 -36.66 -28.84 5.24
CA GLN A 3 -37.88 -29.38 4.63
C GLN A 3 -38.31 -28.51 3.43
N LYS A 4 -39.17 -29.06 2.57
CA LYS A 4 -39.44 -28.53 1.22
C LYS A 4 -40.06 -27.13 1.23
N ASP A 5 -40.83 -26.81 2.27
CA ASP A 5 -41.58 -25.56 2.36
C ASP A 5 -40.72 -24.37 2.83
N GLU A 6 -39.70 -24.59 3.66
CA GLU A 6 -38.76 -23.54 4.10
C GLU A 6 -37.89 -23.01 2.96
N ARG A 7 -37.60 -23.84 1.95
CA ARG A 7 -36.79 -23.45 0.78
C ARG A 7 -37.52 -22.47 -0.13
N HIS A 8 -38.84 -22.58 -0.23
CA HIS A 8 -39.66 -21.66 -1.02
C HIS A 8 -39.69 -20.27 -0.39
N THR A 9 -39.76 -20.18 0.94
CA THR A 9 -39.71 -18.92 1.69
C THR A 9 -38.35 -18.23 1.55
N LEU A 10 -37.25 -18.98 1.72
CA LEU A 10 -35.88 -18.46 1.55
C LEU A 10 -35.60 -18.00 0.10
N CYS A 11 -36.12 -18.70 -0.91
CA CYS A 11 -35.99 -18.28 -2.31
C CYS A 11 -36.76 -16.98 -2.58
N ARG A 12 -37.97 -16.82 -2.04
CA ARG A 12 -38.72 -15.57 -2.17
C ARG A 12 -37.98 -14.41 -1.50
N GLN A 13 -37.45 -14.63 -0.29
CA GLN A 13 -36.62 -13.64 0.41
C GLN A 13 -35.38 -13.25 -0.40
N TRP A 14 -34.69 -14.20 -1.02
CA TRP A 14 -33.53 -13.93 -1.87
C TRP A 14 -33.89 -13.09 -3.11
N PHE A 15 -34.97 -13.44 -3.83
CA PHE A 15 -35.43 -12.67 -4.99
C PHE A 15 -35.91 -11.26 -4.63
N THR A 16 -36.56 -11.09 -3.47
CA THR A 16 -36.91 -9.78 -2.92
C THR A 16 -35.67 -8.97 -2.55
N HIS A 17 -34.62 -9.61 -2.02
CA HIS A 17 -33.37 -8.96 -1.65
C HIS A 17 -32.56 -8.47 -2.86
N VAL A 18 -32.70 -9.09 -4.03
CA VAL A 18 -32.11 -8.63 -5.30
C VAL A 18 -33.06 -7.76 -6.14
N GLY A 19 -34.13 -7.24 -5.55
CA GLY A 19 -35.00 -6.22 -6.15
C GLY A 19 -35.93 -6.72 -7.27
N LEU A 20 -36.14 -8.03 -7.39
CA LEU A 20 -37.04 -8.60 -8.39
C LEU A 20 -38.44 -8.76 -7.81
N ASN A 21 -39.42 -8.00 -8.32
CA ASN A 21 -40.81 -8.12 -7.90
C ASN A 21 -41.43 -9.41 -8.47
N ILE A 22 -41.69 -10.38 -7.59
CA ILE A 22 -42.14 -11.73 -7.94
C ILE A 22 -43.56 -12.04 -7.45
N SER A 23 -44.32 -11.02 -7.04
CA SER A 23 -45.70 -11.17 -6.57
C SER A 23 -46.64 -11.82 -7.59
N ASP A 24 -46.31 -11.72 -8.88
CA ASP A 24 -47.21 -12.08 -9.98
C ASP A 24 -46.84 -13.39 -10.68
N LEU A 25 -45.84 -14.13 -10.17
CA LEU A 25 -45.41 -15.40 -10.76
C LEU A 25 -46.14 -16.59 -10.14
N SER A 26 -46.76 -17.42 -10.99
CA SER A 26 -47.31 -18.71 -10.55
C SER A 26 -46.20 -19.67 -10.11
N ASP A 27 -46.51 -20.58 -9.18
CA ASP A 27 -45.55 -21.58 -8.68
C ASP A 27 -44.92 -22.44 -9.80
N LYS A 28 -45.65 -22.64 -10.91
CA LYS A 28 -45.14 -23.34 -12.09
C LYS A 28 -44.06 -22.52 -12.83
N GLN A 29 -44.22 -21.20 -12.93
CA GLN A 29 -43.22 -20.31 -13.53
C GLN A 29 -42.00 -20.15 -12.63
N LEU A 30 -42.19 -20.14 -11.30
CA LEU A 30 -41.11 -20.11 -10.32
C LEU A 30 -40.25 -21.39 -10.41
N ARG A 31 -40.88 -22.57 -10.49
CA ARG A 31 -40.18 -23.86 -10.66
C ARG A 31 -39.41 -23.95 -11.98
N ALA A 32 -39.99 -23.48 -13.08
CA ALA A 32 -39.31 -23.48 -14.39
C ALA A 32 -38.08 -22.55 -14.42
N ARG A 33 -38.10 -21.44 -13.67
CA ARG A 33 -36.94 -20.56 -13.51
C ARG A 33 -35.89 -21.16 -12.56
N LEU A 34 -36.32 -21.82 -11.48
CA LEU A 34 -35.42 -22.54 -10.56
C LEU A 34 -34.68 -23.69 -11.24
N ASP A 35 -35.35 -24.48 -12.09
CA ASP A 35 -34.71 -25.59 -12.82
C ASP A 35 -33.67 -25.10 -13.85
N LYS A 36 -33.84 -23.88 -14.38
CA LYS A 36 -32.85 -23.22 -15.24
C LYS A 36 -31.58 -22.78 -14.49
N VAL A 37 -31.71 -22.45 -13.21
CA VAL A 37 -30.57 -22.06 -12.34
C VAL A 37 -29.89 -23.29 -11.71
N ARG A 38 -30.67 -24.35 -11.43
CA ARG A 38 -30.21 -25.58 -10.77
C ARG A 38 -29.25 -26.42 -11.63
N LYS A 39 -29.54 -26.59 -12.93
CA LYS A 39 -28.68 -27.40 -13.83
C LYS A 39 -27.25 -26.86 -13.96
N PRO A 40 -27.02 -25.54 -14.11
CA PRO A 40 -25.68 -24.95 -14.09
C PRO A 40 -24.96 -25.13 -12.74
N TYR A 41 -25.66 -24.97 -11.61
CA TYR A 41 -25.08 -25.07 -10.27
C TYR A 41 -24.61 -26.50 -9.94
N ASP A 42 -25.41 -27.51 -10.29
CA ASP A 42 -25.02 -28.93 -10.12
C ASP A 42 -23.83 -29.33 -11.01
N THR A 43 -23.67 -28.65 -12.16
CA THR A 43 -22.53 -28.84 -13.08
C THR A 43 -21.26 -28.13 -12.55
N PHE A 44 -21.42 -26.93 -12.00
CA PHE A 44 -20.36 -26.15 -11.36
C PHE A 44 -19.83 -26.83 -10.08
N SER A 45 -20.71 -27.33 -9.21
CA SER A 45 -20.34 -28.04 -7.98
C SER A 45 -19.54 -29.32 -8.25
N LYS A 46 -19.82 -30.05 -9.34
CA LYS A 46 -19.06 -31.24 -9.75
C LYS A 46 -17.69 -30.90 -10.36
N SER A 47 -17.54 -29.70 -10.92
CA SER A 47 -16.29 -29.22 -11.52
C SER A 47 -15.32 -28.66 -10.47
N LEU A 48 -15.85 -28.04 -9.40
CA LEU A 48 -15.06 -27.49 -8.29
C LEU A 48 -14.25 -28.55 -7.53
N HIS A 49 -14.70 -29.80 -7.51
CA HIS A 49 -14.00 -30.91 -6.85
C HIS A 49 -12.77 -31.42 -7.65
N ARG A 50 -12.43 -30.83 -8.80
CA ARG A 50 -11.30 -31.26 -9.65
C ARG A 50 -10.18 -30.22 -9.83
N GLY A 51 -10.10 -29.21 -8.96
CA GLY A 51 -8.85 -28.47 -8.68
C GLY A 51 -8.17 -27.75 -9.86
N ASN A 52 -8.88 -26.92 -10.63
CA ASN A 52 -8.23 -25.94 -11.52
C ASN A 52 -9.16 -24.75 -11.81
N ASN A 53 -8.97 -23.63 -11.10
CA ASN A 53 -10.08 -22.68 -10.83
C ASN A 53 -10.12 -21.38 -11.66
N GLU A 54 -9.09 -21.01 -12.43
CA GLU A 54 -9.06 -19.64 -12.99
C GLU A 54 -9.39 -19.53 -14.49
N ALA A 55 -8.88 -20.45 -15.32
CA ALA A 55 -9.12 -20.40 -16.77
C ALA A 55 -10.59 -20.70 -17.14
N LYS A 56 -11.22 -21.66 -16.44
CA LYS A 56 -12.60 -22.08 -16.73
C LYS A 56 -13.66 -21.11 -16.20
N LEU A 57 -13.32 -20.31 -15.18
CA LEU A 57 -14.21 -19.25 -14.68
C LEU A 57 -14.33 -18.12 -15.71
N LYS A 58 -13.25 -17.82 -16.44
CA LYS A 58 -13.24 -16.86 -17.55
C LYS A 58 -14.06 -17.37 -18.74
N ASP A 59 -13.94 -18.65 -19.10
CA ASP A 59 -14.75 -19.26 -20.17
C ASP A 59 -16.25 -19.30 -19.83
N TYR A 60 -16.62 -19.59 -18.58
CA TYR A 60 -18.01 -19.64 -18.13
C TYR A 60 -18.69 -18.27 -18.12
N LEU A 61 -17.98 -17.23 -17.69
CA LEU A 61 -18.49 -15.85 -17.70
C LEU A 61 -18.65 -15.30 -19.13
N PHE A 62 -17.83 -15.77 -20.06
CA PHE A 62 -17.91 -15.38 -21.47
C PHE A 62 -19.07 -16.06 -22.21
N GLN A 63 -19.35 -17.34 -21.94
CA GLN A 63 -20.46 -18.07 -22.56
C GLN A 63 -21.87 -17.63 -22.11
N GLN A 64 -22.00 -16.98 -20.94
CA GLN A 64 -23.28 -16.45 -20.45
C GLN A 64 -23.77 -15.20 -21.21
N GLN A 65 -22.91 -14.53 -22.00
CA GLN A 65 -23.28 -13.32 -22.75
C GLN A 65 -23.87 -13.59 -24.15
N SER A 66 -23.85 -14.83 -24.63
CA SER A 66 -24.34 -15.17 -25.98
C SER A 66 -25.36 -16.31 -25.93
N HIS A 67 -26.66 -15.97 -25.80
CA HIS A 67 -27.81 -16.55 -26.53
C HIS A 67 -29.13 -16.51 -25.73
N PHE A 68 -30.14 -15.83 -26.29
CA PHE A 68 -31.53 -16.35 -26.34
C PHE A 68 -32.17 -15.97 -27.70
N PRO A 69 -32.94 -16.86 -28.37
CA PRO A 69 -33.22 -16.77 -29.81
C PRO A 69 -34.71 -16.59 -30.19
N LEU A 70 -34.96 -16.26 -31.47
CA LEU A 70 -36.25 -16.38 -32.17
C LEU A 70 -36.41 -17.79 -32.77
N VAL A 71 -37.63 -18.32 -32.73
CA VAL A 71 -38.01 -19.72 -33.01
C VAL A 71 -38.47 -19.94 -34.46
N SER A 72 -38.12 -21.08 -35.08
CA SER A 72 -38.99 -21.78 -36.05
C SER A 72 -38.58 -23.26 -36.29
N ALA A 73 -39.54 -24.15 -35.99
CA ALA A 73 -39.92 -25.44 -36.59
C ALA A 73 -38.95 -26.66 -36.75
N MET A 74 -39.52 -27.81 -36.36
CA MET A 74 -39.18 -29.27 -36.45
C MET A 74 -39.04 -29.82 -37.91
N PRO A 75 -38.69 -31.12 -38.21
CA PRO A 75 -38.84 -32.36 -37.39
C PRO A 75 -37.81 -33.54 -37.53
N THR A 76 -38.10 -34.63 -36.77
CA THR A 76 -37.86 -36.10 -36.98
C THR A 76 -36.53 -36.82 -36.64
N VAL A 77 -36.48 -37.46 -35.44
CA VAL A 77 -36.39 -38.92 -35.07
C VAL A 77 -36.12 -39.98 -36.19
N PRO A 78 -35.53 -41.22 -36.01
CA PRO A 78 -35.23 -42.04 -34.79
C PRO A 78 -33.86 -42.82 -34.71
N SER A 79 -33.71 -43.58 -33.59
CA SER A 79 -33.15 -44.97 -33.48
C SER A 79 -31.60 -45.12 -33.42
N VAL A 80 -30.92 -45.99 -32.65
CA VAL A 80 -31.23 -47.20 -31.85
C VAL A 80 -30.06 -47.54 -30.86
N VAL A 81 -30.46 -48.17 -29.74
CA VAL A 81 -29.87 -48.99 -28.63
C VAL A 81 -28.77 -50.04 -29.06
N PRO A 82 -28.02 -50.83 -28.22
CA PRO A 82 -27.40 -50.75 -26.86
C PRO A 82 -25.93 -51.32 -26.69
N CYS A 83 -25.46 -51.39 -25.41
CA CYS A 83 -24.61 -52.45 -24.76
C CYS A 83 -23.09 -52.53 -25.09
N ALA A 84 -22.14 -52.98 -24.26
CA ALA A 84 -22.02 -53.57 -22.90
C ALA A 84 -20.49 -53.45 -22.48
N ILE A 85 -20.10 -53.39 -21.19
CA ILE A 85 -19.47 -54.46 -20.33
C ILE A 85 -18.19 -55.08 -21.00
N GLU A 86 -16.95 -55.12 -20.49
CA GLU A 86 -16.40 -55.65 -19.22
C GLU A 86 -14.83 -55.52 -19.14
N ASN A 87 -14.29 -55.63 -17.91
CA ASN A 87 -13.03 -56.25 -17.44
C ASN A 87 -11.61 -55.79 -17.86
N ALA A 88 -10.77 -55.61 -16.83
CA ALA A 88 -9.31 -55.53 -16.89
C ALA A 88 -8.68 -56.60 -15.96
N PRO A 89 -7.56 -57.26 -16.33
CA PRO A 89 -6.85 -58.17 -15.45
C PRO A 89 -5.47 -57.66 -15.00
N ALA A 90 -4.91 -58.44 -14.08
CA ALA A 90 -3.80 -58.20 -13.16
C ALA A 90 -2.38 -58.21 -13.74
N THR A 91 -1.47 -57.61 -12.95
CA THR A 91 0.00 -57.60 -13.00
C THR A 91 0.66 -58.96 -12.73
N PRO A 92 1.86 -59.20 -13.30
CA PRO A 92 2.88 -60.07 -12.72
C PRO A 92 4.18 -59.31 -12.32
N PRO A 93 5.06 -59.91 -11.50
CA PRO A 93 6.27 -59.28 -10.96
C PRO A 93 7.56 -59.70 -11.71
N ALA A 94 8.62 -58.90 -11.61
CA ALA A 94 9.98 -59.33 -11.99
C ALA A 94 11.07 -58.54 -11.24
N ASP A 95 11.89 -59.30 -10.50
CA ASP A 95 13.36 -59.44 -10.52
C ASP A 95 14.35 -58.27 -10.69
N HIS A 96 15.49 -58.48 -10.02
CA HIS A 96 16.70 -57.69 -9.88
C HIS A 96 17.37 -57.19 -11.18
N PRO A 97 18.12 -56.05 -11.15
CA PRO A 97 18.85 -55.53 -12.30
C PRO A 97 20.30 -56.02 -12.36
N THR A 98 20.73 -56.43 -13.55
CA THR A 98 22.15 -56.48 -13.97
C THR A 98 22.43 -55.32 -14.93
N GLY A 99 23.63 -54.76 -14.81
CA GLY A 99 24.00 -53.47 -15.37
C GLY A 99 23.96 -53.36 -16.89
N ASP A 100 23.22 -52.34 -17.36
CA ASP A 100 23.54 -51.54 -18.55
C ASP A 100 22.70 -50.23 -18.58
N GLU A 101 22.72 -49.47 -17.48
CA GLU A 101 21.72 -48.41 -17.21
C GLU A 101 22.08 -46.97 -17.60
N LEU A 102 23.22 -46.71 -18.27
CA LEU A 102 23.56 -45.34 -18.69
C LEU A 102 23.11 -44.97 -20.12
N THR A 103 22.73 -45.95 -20.95
CA THR A 103 22.38 -45.72 -22.35
C THR A 103 20.86 -45.63 -22.57
N HIS A 104 20.05 -46.28 -21.73
CA HIS A 104 18.59 -46.24 -21.82
C HIS A 104 17.95 -44.95 -21.24
N LEU A 105 18.60 -44.29 -20.28
CA LEU A 105 18.09 -43.05 -19.67
C LEU A 105 18.16 -41.83 -20.61
N LYS A 106 19.14 -41.76 -21.52
CA LYS A 106 19.21 -40.70 -22.54
C LYS A 106 18.20 -40.87 -23.67
N ILE A 107 17.81 -42.11 -24.00
CA ILE A 107 16.76 -42.39 -24.99
C ILE A 107 15.38 -42.10 -24.39
N ALA A 108 15.16 -42.40 -23.11
CA ALA A 108 13.91 -42.11 -22.41
C ALA A 108 13.67 -40.61 -22.12
N SER A 109 14.74 -39.82 -21.87
CA SER A 109 14.60 -38.36 -21.73
C SER A 109 14.32 -37.68 -23.08
N SER A 110 15.01 -38.12 -24.14
CA SER A 110 14.81 -37.62 -25.51
C SER A 110 13.42 -37.98 -26.02
N GLY A 111 12.91 -39.19 -25.74
CA GLY A 111 11.55 -39.60 -26.08
C GLY A 111 10.46 -38.79 -25.37
N ARG A 112 10.69 -38.41 -24.11
CA ARG A 112 9.77 -37.54 -23.35
C ARG A 112 9.77 -36.10 -23.86
N GLN A 113 10.93 -35.55 -24.22
CA GLN A 113 11.03 -34.24 -24.85
C GLN A 113 10.39 -34.22 -26.24
N LEU A 114 10.57 -35.28 -27.04
CA LEU A 114 9.93 -35.39 -28.36
C LEU A 114 8.40 -35.51 -28.26
N ALA A 115 7.90 -36.23 -27.25
CA ALA A 115 6.46 -36.35 -26.99
C ALA A 115 5.84 -35.06 -26.45
N ALA A 116 6.59 -34.28 -25.66
CA ALA A 116 6.16 -32.95 -25.21
C ALA A 116 6.13 -31.95 -26.37
N LEU A 117 7.14 -31.95 -27.23
CA LEU A 117 7.19 -31.13 -28.44
C LEU A 117 6.07 -31.50 -29.44
N ARG A 118 5.76 -32.79 -29.61
CA ARG A 118 4.62 -33.22 -30.44
C ARG A 118 3.29 -32.72 -29.89
N ARG A 119 3.04 -32.85 -28.58
CA ARG A 119 1.82 -32.32 -27.95
C ARG A 119 1.71 -30.80 -28.09
N SER A 120 2.80 -30.08 -27.85
CA SER A 120 2.80 -28.63 -27.99
C SER A 120 2.59 -28.19 -29.44
N ASN A 121 3.11 -28.94 -30.42
CA ASN A 121 2.88 -28.68 -31.84
C ASN A 121 1.45 -29.02 -32.29
N GLU A 122 0.84 -30.07 -31.72
CA GLU A 122 -0.57 -30.41 -31.93
C GLU A 122 -1.50 -29.34 -31.35
N GLU A 123 -1.19 -28.82 -30.14
CA GLU A 123 -1.93 -27.71 -29.51
C GLU A 123 -1.79 -26.40 -30.30
N LEU A 124 -0.59 -26.09 -30.81
CA LEU A 124 -0.35 -24.94 -31.69
C LEU A 124 -1.10 -25.08 -33.01
N SER A 125 -1.11 -26.28 -33.60
CA SER A 125 -1.84 -26.55 -34.84
C SER A 125 -3.36 -26.45 -34.65
N GLY A 126 -3.87 -26.93 -33.51
CA GLY A 126 -5.27 -26.75 -33.11
C GLY A 126 -5.65 -25.28 -32.90
N SER A 127 -4.80 -24.54 -32.19
CA SER A 127 -4.99 -23.09 -31.95
C SER A 127 -4.96 -22.29 -33.26
N LEU A 128 -4.07 -22.66 -34.19
CA LEU A 128 -3.98 -22.04 -35.51
C LEU A 128 -5.21 -22.35 -36.38
N LEU A 129 -5.75 -23.55 -36.30
CA LEU A 129 -6.98 -23.94 -37.00
C LEU A 129 -8.19 -23.18 -36.44
N GLU A 130 -8.29 -23.04 -35.12
CA GLU A 130 -9.32 -22.20 -34.49
C GLU A 130 -9.20 -20.73 -34.89
N ALA A 131 -7.98 -20.18 -34.94
CA ALA A 131 -7.75 -18.81 -35.37
C ALA A 131 -8.18 -18.60 -36.83
N LYS A 132 -7.88 -19.55 -37.73
CA LYS A 132 -8.34 -19.51 -39.13
C LYS A 132 -9.85 -19.62 -39.26
N ASN A 133 -10.50 -20.45 -38.43
CA ASN A 133 -11.95 -20.56 -38.41
C ASN A 133 -12.60 -19.25 -37.92
N ARG A 134 -12.03 -18.59 -36.89
CA ARG A 134 -12.48 -17.27 -36.44
C ARG A 134 -12.30 -16.22 -37.53
N GLU A 135 -11.15 -16.21 -38.22
CA GLU A 135 -10.89 -15.29 -39.34
C GLU A 135 -11.90 -15.48 -40.48
N MET A 136 -12.27 -16.72 -40.81
CA MET A 136 -13.28 -17.02 -41.81
C MET A 136 -14.67 -16.52 -41.40
N ILE A 137 -15.07 -16.73 -40.14
CA ILE A 137 -16.33 -16.22 -39.59
C ILE A 137 -16.36 -14.68 -39.65
N TYR A 138 -15.26 -14.01 -39.30
CA TYR A 138 -15.16 -12.55 -39.40
C TYR A 138 -15.24 -12.05 -40.85
N LYS A 139 -14.63 -12.75 -41.80
CA LYS A 139 -14.71 -12.43 -43.23
C LYS A 139 -16.15 -12.55 -43.76
N ASP A 140 -16.89 -13.57 -43.33
CA ASP A 140 -18.29 -13.76 -43.72
C ASP A 140 -19.21 -12.70 -43.08
N LEU A 141 -19.01 -12.37 -41.80
CA LEU A 141 -19.71 -11.28 -41.12
C LEU A 141 -19.42 -9.91 -41.78
N LEU A 142 -18.18 -9.67 -42.18
CA LEU A 142 -17.79 -8.45 -42.87
C LEU A 142 -18.44 -8.38 -44.26
N LYS A 143 -18.54 -9.51 -44.97
CA LYS A 143 -19.22 -9.61 -46.27
C LYS A 143 -20.73 -9.34 -46.13
N GLU A 144 -21.38 -9.90 -45.12
CA GLU A 144 -22.81 -9.69 -44.82
C GLU A 144 -23.09 -8.22 -44.44
N LYS A 145 -22.23 -7.62 -43.59
CA LYS A 145 -22.30 -6.18 -43.25
C LYS A 145 -22.08 -5.31 -44.48
N THR A 146 -21.13 -5.65 -45.34
CA THR A 146 -20.85 -4.90 -46.58
C THR A 146 -22.04 -4.99 -47.54
N GLN A 147 -22.68 -6.16 -47.65
CA GLN A 147 -23.92 -6.35 -48.43
C GLN A 147 -25.09 -5.54 -47.86
N SER A 148 -25.21 -5.48 -46.53
CA SER A 148 -26.24 -4.67 -45.86
C SER A 148 -26.01 -3.17 -46.10
N VAL A 149 -24.77 -2.69 -46.02
CA VAL A 149 -24.41 -1.30 -46.29
C VAL A 149 -24.66 -0.93 -47.76
N THR A 150 -24.31 -1.81 -48.72
CA THR A 150 -24.61 -1.57 -50.14
C THR A 150 -26.11 -1.56 -50.43
N THR A 151 -26.89 -2.41 -49.75
CA THR A 151 -28.36 -2.41 -49.85
C THR A 151 -28.95 -1.11 -49.29
N LEU A 152 -28.47 -0.66 -48.12
CA LEU A 152 -28.89 0.61 -47.52
C LEU A 152 -28.49 1.82 -48.37
N GLN A 153 -27.32 1.82 -49.00
CA GLN A 153 -26.91 2.86 -49.95
C GLN A 153 -27.78 2.86 -51.22
N ALA A 154 -28.16 1.70 -51.74
CA ALA A 154 -29.08 1.59 -52.87
C ALA A 154 -30.48 2.14 -52.51
N ASP A 155 -30.98 1.83 -51.30
CA ASP A 155 -32.25 2.35 -50.80
C ASP A 155 -32.19 3.85 -50.52
N LEU A 156 -31.08 4.37 -49.98
CA LEU A 156 -30.85 5.80 -49.82
C LEU A 156 -30.86 6.52 -51.17
N THR A 157 -30.18 5.98 -52.17
CA THR A 157 -30.16 6.52 -53.53
C THR A 157 -31.55 6.49 -54.17
N LYS A 158 -32.33 5.43 -53.92
CA LYS A 158 -33.72 5.28 -54.40
C LYS A 158 -34.66 6.27 -53.70
N LEU A 159 -34.45 6.55 -52.42
CA LEU A 159 -35.19 7.54 -51.64
C LEU A 159 -34.82 8.96 -52.08
N GLN A 160 -33.54 9.26 -52.32
CA GLN A 160 -33.08 10.52 -52.91
C GLN A 160 -33.69 10.73 -54.29
N GLY A 161 -33.67 9.72 -55.17
CA GLY A 161 -34.34 9.80 -56.47
C GLY A 161 -35.88 9.90 -56.41
N LYS A 162 -36.52 9.47 -55.30
CA LYS A 162 -37.95 9.73 -55.04
C LYS A 162 -38.16 11.16 -54.53
N ALA A 163 -37.29 11.65 -53.65
CA ALA A 163 -37.32 13.00 -53.14
C ALA A 163 -37.08 14.02 -54.26
N GLU A 164 -36.15 13.77 -55.17
CA GLU A 164 -35.91 14.60 -56.37
C GLU A 164 -37.08 14.56 -57.34
N ARG A 165 -37.70 13.39 -57.56
CA ARG A 165 -38.93 13.29 -58.36
C ARG A 165 -40.08 14.04 -57.72
N SER A 166 -40.25 13.95 -56.40
CA SER A 166 -41.23 14.74 -55.65
C SER A 166 -40.90 16.23 -55.69
N ALA A 167 -39.64 16.63 -55.57
CA ALA A 167 -39.19 18.03 -55.66
C ALA A 167 -39.41 18.60 -57.07
N SER A 168 -39.15 17.81 -58.13
CA SER A 168 -39.45 18.16 -59.51
C SER A 168 -40.97 18.25 -59.76
N HIS A 169 -41.74 17.34 -59.17
CA HIS A 169 -43.20 17.39 -59.21
C HIS A 169 -43.75 18.60 -58.46
N ILE A 170 -43.19 18.93 -57.30
CA ILE A 170 -43.48 20.15 -56.53
C ILE A 170 -43.13 21.38 -57.35
N LYS A 171 -41.95 21.44 -57.98
CA LYS A 171 -41.54 22.55 -58.84
C LYS A 171 -42.46 22.70 -60.05
N CYS A 172 -42.92 21.59 -60.64
CA CYS A 172 -43.91 21.57 -61.72
C CYS A 172 -45.26 22.10 -61.23
N VAL A 173 -45.74 21.64 -60.07
CA VAL A 173 -46.98 22.11 -59.45
C VAL A 173 -46.87 23.58 -59.03
N GLU A 174 -45.74 24.03 -58.50
CA GLU A 174 -45.48 25.43 -58.17
C GLU A 174 -45.43 26.30 -59.42
N THR A 175 -44.84 25.80 -60.51
CA THR A 175 -44.86 26.50 -61.80
C THR A 175 -46.28 26.59 -62.33
N GLN A 176 -47.07 25.49 -62.29
CA GLN A 176 -48.49 25.50 -62.65
C GLN A 176 -49.32 26.41 -61.76
N LEU A 177 -49.00 26.50 -60.46
CA LEU A 177 -49.70 27.33 -59.48
C LEU A 177 -49.27 28.80 -59.60
N CYS A 178 -48.05 29.07 -60.06
CA CYS A 178 -47.56 30.40 -60.42
C CYS A 178 -48.20 30.86 -61.74
N SER A 179 -48.26 30.02 -62.77
CA SER A 179 -49.00 30.27 -64.01
C SER A 179 -50.50 30.44 -63.76
N ALA A 180 -51.09 29.67 -62.84
CA ALA A 180 -52.48 29.82 -62.43
C ALA A 180 -52.69 31.11 -61.61
N LYS A 181 -51.74 31.50 -60.75
CA LYS A 181 -51.77 32.78 -60.03
C LYS A 181 -51.57 33.97 -60.97
N GLU A 182 -50.75 33.86 -62.00
CA GLU A 182 -50.62 34.85 -63.07
C GLU A 182 -51.86 34.89 -63.95
N TYR A 183 -52.49 33.75 -64.26
CA TYR A 183 -53.75 33.70 -64.99
C TYR A 183 -54.90 34.30 -64.16
N ILE A 184 -54.98 33.99 -62.87
CA ILE A 184 -55.91 34.59 -61.91
C ILE A 184 -55.58 36.08 -61.68
N GLY A 185 -54.30 36.45 -61.67
CA GLY A 185 -53.81 37.82 -61.58
C GLY A 185 -54.19 38.65 -62.81
N LYS A 186 -54.02 38.09 -64.02
CA LYS A 186 -54.47 38.65 -65.29
C LYS A 186 -56.00 38.74 -65.37
N ILE A 187 -56.74 37.77 -64.83
CA ILE A 187 -58.22 37.82 -64.68
C ILE A 187 -58.66 38.87 -63.63
N ARG A 188 -57.87 39.09 -62.58
CA ARG A 188 -58.12 40.12 -61.54
C ARG A 188 -57.74 41.53 -62.02
N GLN A 189 -56.76 41.67 -62.92
CA GLN A 189 -56.31 42.96 -63.46
C GLN A 189 -56.96 43.37 -64.79
N THR A 190 -57.53 42.44 -65.57
CA THR A 190 -58.41 42.83 -66.68
C THR A 190 -59.84 43.02 -66.19
N ASN A 191 -60.60 43.80 -66.95
CA ASN A 191 -61.92 44.36 -66.66
C ASN A 191 -63.04 43.38 -66.22
N PHE A 192 -62.75 42.12 -65.89
CA PHE A 192 -63.71 41.09 -65.54
C PHE A 192 -64.34 41.29 -64.16
N TYR A 193 -63.59 41.56 -63.08
CA TYR A 193 -64.21 41.76 -61.75
C TYR A 193 -65.00 43.08 -61.65
N LYS A 194 -64.52 44.13 -62.33
CA LYS A 194 -65.27 45.39 -62.51
C LYS A 194 -66.47 45.23 -63.45
N ARG A 195 -66.38 44.41 -64.51
CA ARG A 195 -67.54 44.05 -65.36
C ARG A 195 -68.53 43.16 -64.63
N LEU A 196 -68.10 42.21 -63.81
CA LEU A 196 -68.98 41.29 -63.08
C LEU A 196 -69.74 42.05 -61.99
N LYS A 197 -69.06 42.93 -61.25
CA LYS A 197 -69.71 43.80 -60.25
C LYS A 197 -70.66 44.82 -60.91
N ARG A 198 -70.32 45.36 -62.10
CA ARG A 198 -71.22 46.19 -62.93
C ARG A 198 -72.38 45.37 -63.53
N GLN A 199 -72.15 44.13 -63.95
CA GLN A 199 -73.20 43.23 -64.45
C GLN A 199 -74.11 42.76 -63.32
N GLU A 200 -73.61 42.58 -62.10
CA GLU A 200 -74.39 42.24 -60.92
C GLU A 200 -75.25 43.42 -60.44
N THR A 201 -74.73 44.66 -60.52
CA THR A 201 -75.55 45.87 -60.32
C THR A 201 -76.54 46.12 -61.45
N ASN A 202 -76.18 45.84 -62.71
CA ASN A 202 -77.09 45.93 -63.85
C ASN A 202 -78.13 44.80 -63.87
N LEU A 203 -77.81 43.61 -63.36
CA LEU A 203 -78.73 42.49 -63.20
C LEU A 203 -79.71 42.77 -62.06
N LYS A 204 -79.26 43.28 -60.91
CA LYS A 204 -80.17 43.73 -59.83
C LYS A 204 -81.11 44.85 -60.30
N LYS A 205 -80.61 45.83 -61.07
CA LYS A 205 -81.45 46.87 -61.70
C LYS A 205 -82.40 46.32 -62.78
N ARG A 206 -82.00 45.28 -63.52
CA ARG A 206 -82.89 44.60 -64.49
C ARG A 206 -83.90 43.67 -63.82
N GLU A 207 -83.56 43.07 -62.69
CA GLU A 207 -84.43 42.21 -61.88
C GLU A 207 -85.51 43.04 -61.17
N GLU A 208 -85.20 44.28 -60.78
CA GLU A 208 -86.19 45.29 -60.36
C GLU A 208 -87.07 45.77 -61.54
N ASN A 209 -86.50 45.96 -62.74
CA ASN A 209 -87.25 46.41 -63.93
C ASN A 209 -88.01 45.28 -64.68
N LEU A 210 -87.75 44.00 -64.40
CA LEU A 210 -88.38 42.84 -65.04
C LEU A 210 -89.54 42.25 -64.22
N LYS A 211 -89.89 42.85 -63.08
CA LYS A 211 -91.12 42.49 -62.36
C LYS A 211 -92.41 42.88 -63.13
N ASP A 212 -92.30 43.71 -64.18
CA ASP A 212 -93.44 44.22 -64.94
C ASP A 212 -93.54 43.72 -66.39
N HIS A 213 -92.71 42.77 -66.85
CA HIS A 213 -92.86 42.19 -68.19
C HIS A 213 -92.52 40.70 -68.25
N GLU A 214 -93.54 39.87 -68.51
CA GLU A 214 -93.42 38.47 -68.87
C GLU A 214 -92.93 38.35 -70.32
N ASP A 215 -91.68 37.95 -70.52
CA ASP A 215 -91.22 37.44 -71.81
C ASP A 215 -90.24 36.27 -71.63
N GLY A 216 -90.58 35.13 -72.23
CA GLY A 216 -90.07 33.78 -71.90
C GLY A 216 -88.61 33.50 -72.26
N GLY A 217 -87.89 34.45 -72.87
CA GLY A 217 -86.49 34.28 -73.28
C GLY A 217 -85.44 34.44 -72.18
N CYS A 218 -85.74 35.18 -71.10
CA CYS A 218 -84.75 35.48 -70.05
C CYS A 218 -84.55 34.35 -69.02
N ILE A 219 -85.56 33.49 -68.82
CA ILE A 219 -85.53 32.42 -67.80
C ILE A 219 -84.49 31.34 -68.14
N GLN A 220 -84.39 30.91 -69.40
CA GLN A 220 -83.42 29.88 -69.80
C GLN A 220 -81.95 30.30 -69.64
N THR A 221 -81.65 31.60 -69.80
CA THR A 221 -80.29 32.11 -69.65
C THR A 221 -79.87 32.18 -68.17
N ILE A 222 -80.80 32.54 -67.29
CA ILE A 222 -80.59 32.55 -65.84
C ILE A 222 -80.38 31.12 -65.32
N GLU A 223 -81.14 30.13 -65.80
CA GLU A 223 -80.95 28.73 -65.39
C GLU A 223 -79.61 28.15 -65.85
N ARG A 224 -79.16 28.45 -67.08
CA ARG A 224 -77.82 28.04 -67.56
C ARG A 224 -76.69 28.64 -66.72
N LEU A 225 -76.84 29.89 -66.28
CA LEU A 225 -75.84 30.54 -65.42
C LEU A 225 -75.87 29.98 -63.99
N LYS A 226 -77.06 29.69 -63.43
CA LYS A 226 -77.20 28.99 -62.15
C LYS A 226 -76.57 27.59 -62.19
N HIS A 227 -76.76 26.84 -63.28
CA HIS A 227 -76.15 25.53 -63.47
C HIS A 227 -74.62 25.60 -63.57
N LYS A 228 -74.07 26.56 -64.32
CA LYS A 228 -72.62 26.79 -64.40
C LYS A 228 -72.02 27.21 -63.06
N LEU A 229 -72.71 28.06 -62.30
CA LEU A 229 -72.29 28.47 -60.96
C LEU A 229 -72.25 27.27 -60.01
N LYS A 230 -73.27 26.40 -60.06
CA LYS A 230 -73.34 25.18 -59.25
C LYS A 230 -72.19 24.23 -59.58
N LEU A 231 -71.88 24.00 -60.85
CA LEU A 231 -70.72 23.19 -61.27
C LEU A 231 -69.39 23.77 -60.76
N CYS A 232 -69.21 25.09 -60.82
CA CYS A 232 -68.02 25.74 -60.28
C CYS A 232 -67.93 25.62 -58.74
N GLN A 233 -69.06 25.69 -58.04
CA GLN A 233 -69.10 25.50 -56.59
C GLN A 233 -68.71 24.06 -56.21
N THR A 234 -69.22 23.06 -56.93
CA THR A 234 -68.88 21.65 -56.71
C THR A 234 -67.41 21.34 -57.02
N ALA A 235 -66.85 21.97 -58.06
CA ALA A 235 -65.42 21.85 -58.37
C ALA A 235 -64.55 22.51 -57.29
N ASN A 236 -64.98 23.64 -56.73
CA ASN A 236 -64.26 24.35 -55.68
C ASN A 236 -64.30 23.59 -54.34
N SER A 237 -65.43 22.96 -53.99
CA SER A 237 -65.52 22.08 -52.81
C SER A 237 -64.65 20.82 -52.98
N SER A 238 -64.60 20.24 -54.17
CA SER A 238 -63.71 19.11 -54.47
C SER A 238 -62.23 19.48 -54.33
N LEU A 239 -61.83 20.66 -54.82
CA LEU A 239 -60.45 21.15 -54.68
C LEU A 239 -60.09 21.48 -53.22
N ARG A 240 -61.02 22.03 -52.44
CA ARG A 240 -60.82 22.26 -51.00
C ARG A 240 -60.65 20.95 -50.23
N ALA A 241 -61.43 19.93 -50.56
CA ALA A 241 -61.28 18.60 -49.97
C ALA A 241 -59.91 17.98 -50.29
N LYS A 242 -59.46 18.08 -51.55
CA LYS A 242 -58.11 17.65 -51.95
C LYS A 242 -57.00 18.44 -51.24
N LEU A 243 -57.17 19.76 -51.09
CA LEU A 243 -56.20 20.60 -50.39
C LEU A 243 -56.07 20.23 -48.91
N ASN A 244 -57.19 19.94 -48.24
CA ASN A 244 -57.18 19.52 -46.84
C ASN A 244 -56.56 18.13 -46.68
N SER A 245 -56.88 17.19 -47.57
CA SER A 245 -56.26 15.86 -47.62
C SER A 245 -54.73 15.94 -47.80
N VAL A 246 -54.23 16.85 -48.64
CA VAL A 246 -52.78 17.06 -48.83
C VAL A 246 -52.15 17.70 -47.59
N LYS A 247 -52.84 18.60 -46.89
CA LYS A 247 -52.35 19.20 -45.65
C LYS A 247 -52.27 18.19 -44.50
N GLU A 248 -53.29 17.35 -44.34
CA GLU A 248 -53.29 16.27 -43.34
C GLU A 248 -52.16 15.27 -43.60
N LYS A 249 -51.97 14.88 -44.87
CA LYS A 249 -50.87 14.00 -45.26
C LYS A 249 -49.49 14.62 -44.98
N ARG A 250 -49.33 15.92 -45.25
CA ARG A 250 -48.09 16.66 -44.91
C ARG A 250 -47.85 16.70 -43.41
N GLN A 251 -48.89 16.89 -42.60
CA GLN A 251 -48.75 16.90 -41.15
C GLN A 251 -48.35 15.52 -40.63
N GLN A 252 -48.99 14.45 -41.14
CA GLN A 252 -48.61 13.07 -40.81
C GLN A 252 -47.17 12.74 -41.23
N ASP A 253 -46.73 13.18 -42.41
CA ASP A 253 -45.36 12.98 -42.88
C ASP A 253 -44.35 13.77 -42.02
N LEU A 254 -44.72 14.97 -41.55
CA LEU A 254 -43.89 15.77 -40.64
C LEU A 254 -43.80 15.13 -39.25
N ASP A 255 -44.91 14.65 -38.71
CA ASP A 255 -44.94 13.96 -37.41
C ASP A 255 -44.13 12.66 -37.49
N ARG A 256 -44.25 11.91 -38.59
CA ARG A 256 -43.45 10.72 -38.84
C ARG A 256 -41.96 11.03 -38.99
N HIS A 257 -41.60 12.13 -39.65
CA HIS A 257 -40.21 12.57 -39.76
C HIS A 257 -39.65 12.98 -38.39
N ASN A 258 -40.41 13.71 -37.59
CA ASN A 258 -40.02 14.10 -36.23
C ASN A 258 -39.83 12.88 -35.32
N GLN A 259 -40.74 11.90 -35.41
CA GLN A 259 -40.61 10.64 -34.68
C GLN A 259 -39.36 9.87 -35.11
N LEU A 260 -39.13 9.72 -36.43
CA LEU A 260 -37.94 9.04 -36.94
C LEU A 260 -36.64 9.78 -36.55
N THR A 261 -36.68 11.11 -36.48
CA THR A 261 -35.53 11.93 -36.03
C THR A 261 -35.28 11.76 -34.54
N ALA A 262 -36.34 11.64 -33.73
CA ALA A 262 -36.23 11.33 -32.30
C ALA A 262 -35.69 9.93 -32.07
N ASP A 263 -36.21 8.92 -32.78
CA ASP A 263 -35.75 7.53 -32.71
C ASP A 263 -34.28 7.41 -33.19
N LEU A 264 -33.90 8.11 -34.26
CA LEU A 264 -32.51 8.18 -34.73
C LEU A 264 -31.60 8.97 -33.79
N LEU A 265 -32.10 9.99 -33.09
CA LEU A 265 -31.35 10.69 -32.04
C LEU A 265 -31.13 9.80 -30.82
N GLU A 266 -32.11 8.96 -30.48
CA GLU A 266 -32.04 7.99 -29.39
C GLU A 266 -31.08 6.82 -29.73
N GLU A 267 -31.09 6.34 -30.99
CA GLU A 267 -30.12 5.36 -31.50
C GLU A 267 -28.71 5.95 -31.75
N ALA A 268 -28.60 7.26 -32.05
CA ALA A 268 -27.34 7.95 -32.30
C ALA A 268 -26.76 8.66 -31.06
N VAL A 269 -27.30 8.42 -29.85
CA VAL A 269 -26.59 8.76 -28.61
C VAL A 269 -25.40 7.81 -28.48
N VAL A 270 -24.34 8.09 -29.24
CA VAL A 270 -22.99 7.94 -28.74
C VAL A 270 -23.02 8.71 -27.42
N HIS A 271 -22.99 8.01 -26.29
CA HIS A 271 -22.83 8.62 -24.98
C HIS A 271 -21.55 9.46 -25.03
N THR A 272 -21.67 10.72 -25.43
CA THR A 272 -20.56 11.65 -25.48
C THR A 272 -20.32 11.98 -24.02
N VAL A 273 -19.43 11.21 -23.40
CA VAL A 273 -19.06 11.39 -22.00
C VAL A 273 -18.50 12.81 -21.89
N LYS A 274 -19.28 13.72 -21.30
CA LYS A 274 -18.83 15.08 -21.02
C LYS A 274 -17.82 15.01 -19.89
N THR A 275 -16.54 14.98 -20.24
CA THR A 275 -15.44 15.00 -19.26
C THR A 275 -15.11 16.42 -18.80
N THR A 276 -15.49 17.43 -19.59
CA THR A 276 -15.28 18.84 -19.26
C THR A 276 -16.58 19.66 -19.37
N GLU A 277 -16.71 20.67 -18.51
CA GLU A 277 -17.77 21.67 -18.55
C GLU A 277 -17.49 22.72 -19.64
N GLU A 278 -18.55 23.17 -20.31
CA GLU A 278 -18.49 24.22 -21.33
C GLU A 278 -18.26 25.60 -20.67
N GLY A 279 -17.19 26.29 -21.04
CA GLY A 279 -16.86 27.61 -20.49
C GLY A 279 -15.51 28.17 -20.93
N PRO A 280 -15.19 29.43 -20.59
CA PRO A 280 -13.95 30.10 -21.01
C PRO A 280 -12.68 29.46 -20.42
N ARG A 281 -12.82 28.64 -19.38
CA ARG A 281 -11.81 27.72 -18.89
C ARG A 281 -12.42 26.33 -18.80
N LYS A 282 -11.95 25.38 -19.60
CA LYS A 282 -12.35 23.97 -19.50
C LYS A 282 -12.08 23.47 -18.08
N LYS A 283 -13.12 23.12 -17.34
CA LYS A 283 -13.05 22.47 -16.03
C LYS A 283 -13.49 21.02 -16.19
N PHE A 284 -12.88 20.10 -15.46
CA PHE A 284 -13.35 18.72 -15.42
C PHE A 284 -14.70 18.64 -14.70
N THR A 285 -15.58 17.76 -15.18
CA THR A 285 -16.87 17.51 -14.53
C THR A 285 -16.68 16.84 -13.17
N HIS A 286 -17.69 16.96 -12.30
CA HIS A 286 -17.67 16.31 -10.99
C HIS A 286 -17.51 14.79 -11.08
N ASP A 287 -18.02 14.15 -12.13
CA ASP A 287 -17.85 12.71 -12.35
C ASP A 287 -16.40 12.33 -12.62
N VAL A 288 -15.65 13.14 -13.38
CA VAL A 288 -14.21 12.92 -13.60
C VAL A 288 -13.44 13.10 -12.29
N ILE A 289 -13.77 14.13 -11.51
CA ILE A 289 -13.15 14.39 -10.21
C ILE A 289 -13.40 13.21 -9.26
N LYS A 290 -14.67 12.83 -9.08
CA LYS A 290 -15.11 11.71 -8.25
C LYS A 290 -14.42 10.40 -8.67
N THR A 291 -14.39 10.11 -9.97
CA THR A 291 -13.75 8.91 -10.53
C THR A 291 -12.26 8.91 -10.22
N THR A 292 -11.57 10.04 -10.38
CA THR A 292 -10.13 10.14 -10.11
C THR A 292 -9.80 9.93 -8.65
N ILE A 293 -10.55 10.55 -7.73
CA ILE A 293 -10.37 10.33 -6.28
C ILE A 293 -10.65 8.86 -5.93
N GLY A 294 -11.67 8.26 -6.54
CA GLY A 294 -11.98 6.84 -6.40
C GLY A 294 -10.83 5.93 -6.86
N LEU A 295 -10.24 6.20 -8.02
CA LEU A 295 -9.08 5.45 -8.54
C LEU A 295 -7.88 5.55 -7.61
N ILE A 296 -7.58 6.75 -7.10
CA ILE A 296 -6.50 6.98 -6.13
C ILE A 296 -6.77 6.18 -4.84
N SER A 297 -8.02 6.14 -4.35
CA SER A 297 -8.39 5.34 -3.18
C SER A 297 -8.21 3.82 -3.38
N CYS A 298 -8.19 3.37 -4.64
CA CYS A 298 -7.92 2.00 -5.04
C CYS A 298 -6.43 1.72 -5.32
N GLY A 299 -5.54 2.67 -5.07
CA GLY A 299 -4.09 2.51 -5.27
C GLY A 299 -3.61 2.79 -6.70
N VAL A 300 -4.45 3.36 -7.56
CA VAL A 300 -4.00 3.82 -8.89
C VAL A 300 -3.18 5.10 -8.71
N SER A 301 -1.97 5.13 -9.26
CA SER A 301 -1.10 6.30 -9.17
C SER A 301 -1.74 7.53 -9.85
N ALA A 302 -1.46 8.73 -9.34
CA ALA A 302 -1.98 9.97 -9.91
C ALA A 302 -1.58 10.15 -11.39
N LYS A 303 -0.39 9.68 -11.76
CA LYS A 303 0.13 9.65 -13.14
C LYS A 303 -0.71 8.76 -14.06
N ASN A 304 -1.15 7.61 -13.56
CA ASN A 304 -1.87 6.63 -14.38
C ASN A 304 -3.40 6.79 -14.34
N SER A 305 -3.93 7.65 -13.47
CA SER A 305 -5.39 7.80 -13.29
C SER A 305 -6.11 8.20 -14.59
N GLY A 306 -5.57 9.17 -15.34
CA GLY A 306 -6.14 9.55 -16.65
C GLY A 306 -6.09 8.42 -17.67
N HIS A 307 -4.96 7.70 -17.73
CA HIS A 307 -4.80 6.56 -18.63
C HIS A 307 -5.76 5.41 -18.31
N VAL A 308 -5.98 5.12 -17.03
CA VAL A 308 -6.97 4.11 -16.61
C VAL A 308 -8.38 4.49 -17.05
N ILE A 309 -8.77 5.77 -16.91
CA ILE A 309 -10.07 6.26 -17.39
C ILE A 309 -10.20 6.03 -18.89
N GLN A 310 -9.19 6.37 -19.68
CA GLN A 310 -9.19 6.17 -21.14
C GLN A 310 -9.25 4.69 -21.51
N THR A 311 -8.43 3.84 -20.89
CA THR A 311 -8.40 2.41 -21.18
C THR A 311 -9.74 1.76 -20.86
N VAL A 312 -10.37 2.13 -19.75
CA VAL A 312 -11.71 1.65 -19.38
C VAL A 312 -12.76 2.15 -20.37
N ALA A 313 -12.76 3.45 -20.71
CA ALA A 313 -13.69 4.03 -21.68
C ALA A 313 -13.58 3.37 -23.06
N ARG A 314 -12.35 3.18 -23.55
CA ARG A 314 -12.05 2.58 -24.86
C ARG A 314 -12.44 1.10 -24.89
N ASN A 315 -12.01 0.32 -23.89
CA ASN A 315 -12.11 -1.14 -23.97
C ASN A 315 -13.47 -1.68 -23.50
N LEU A 316 -14.13 -1.01 -22.55
CA LEU A 316 -15.42 -1.47 -22.02
C LEU A 316 -16.63 -0.76 -22.64
N PHE A 317 -16.45 0.49 -23.10
CA PHE A 317 -17.55 1.32 -23.60
C PHE A 317 -17.35 1.80 -25.04
N HIS A 318 -16.31 1.31 -25.72
CA HIS A 318 -15.98 1.67 -27.11
C HIS A 318 -15.96 3.19 -27.34
N THR A 319 -15.54 3.94 -26.32
CA THR A 319 -15.52 5.40 -26.32
C THR A 319 -14.08 5.88 -26.21
N ASP A 320 -13.58 6.51 -27.27
CA ASP A 320 -12.27 7.16 -27.24
C ASP A 320 -12.38 8.55 -26.58
N ILE A 321 -11.56 8.77 -25.55
CA ILE A 321 -11.46 10.04 -24.83
C ILE A 321 -10.06 10.60 -25.09
N ASP A 322 -9.99 11.82 -25.63
CA ASP A 322 -8.73 12.51 -25.89
C ASP A 322 -7.91 12.72 -24.59
N ASP A 323 -6.58 12.72 -24.71
CA ASP A 323 -5.66 12.97 -23.58
C ASP A 323 -5.92 14.29 -22.86
N LYS A 324 -6.35 15.32 -23.59
CA LYS A 324 -6.68 16.65 -23.05
C LYS A 324 -7.95 16.65 -22.19
N ASP A 325 -8.77 15.62 -22.36
CA ASP A 325 -10.11 15.47 -21.79
C ASP A 325 -10.10 14.43 -20.64
N VAL A 326 -8.91 13.98 -20.22
CA VAL A 326 -8.67 13.24 -18.97
C VAL A 326 -7.68 13.98 -18.06
N PRO A 327 -7.71 13.75 -16.74
CA PRO A 327 -6.83 14.45 -15.82
C PRO A 327 -5.36 14.01 -15.99
N SER A 328 -4.48 15.00 -16.13
CA SER A 328 -3.03 14.81 -16.03
C SER A 328 -2.60 14.51 -14.59
N GLU A 329 -1.37 14.03 -14.39
CA GLU A 329 -0.80 13.76 -13.06
C GLU A 329 -0.98 14.92 -12.07
N ARG A 330 -0.63 16.14 -12.50
CA ARG A 330 -0.77 17.35 -11.68
C ARG A 330 -2.22 17.63 -11.29
N THR A 331 -3.15 17.36 -12.19
CA THR A 331 -4.59 17.53 -11.94
C THR A 331 -5.09 16.45 -11.00
N SER A 332 -4.70 15.19 -11.21
CA SER A 332 -5.01 14.06 -10.32
C SER A 332 -4.49 14.31 -8.90
N LEU A 333 -3.29 14.86 -8.73
CA LEU A 333 -2.76 15.25 -7.42
C LEU A 333 -3.59 16.36 -6.76
N ARG A 334 -4.12 17.32 -7.53
CA ARG A 334 -5.06 18.32 -7.00
C ARG A 334 -6.38 17.69 -6.60
N PHE A 335 -6.86 16.70 -7.32
CA PHE A 335 -8.05 15.94 -6.92
C PHE A 335 -7.77 15.09 -5.68
N ALA A 336 -6.55 14.57 -5.50
CA ALA A 336 -6.14 13.93 -4.24
C ALA A 336 -6.27 14.91 -3.06
N ASP A 337 -5.84 16.16 -3.21
CA ASP A 337 -6.01 17.20 -2.18
C ASP A 337 -7.50 17.45 -1.85
N GLN A 338 -8.39 17.37 -2.84
CA GLN A 338 -9.85 17.40 -2.61
C GLN A 338 -10.33 16.15 -1.89
N GLY A 339 -9.81 14.98 -2.24
CA GLY A 339 -10.08 13.71 -1.56
C GLY A 339 -9.68 13.75 -0.08
N HIS A 340 -8.56 14.42 0.24
CA HIS A 340 -8.16 14.64 1.63
C HIS A 340 -9.22 15.42 2.41
N TYR A 341 -9.70 16.54 1.84
CA TYR A 341 -10.79 17.32 2.43
C TYR A 341 -12.04 16.46 2.64
N LEU A 342 -12.46 15.68 1.63
CA LEU A 342 -13.62 14.80 1.76
C LEU A 342 -13.45 13.78 2.88
N ALA A 343 -12.26 13.20 3.01
CA ALA A 343 -11.97 12.22 4.07
C ALA A 343 -11.96 12.87 5.46
N LYS A 344 -11.47 14.10 5.59
CA LYS A 344 -11.52 14.87 6.84
C LYS A 344 -12.94 15.33 7.17
N TYR A 345 -13.74 15.71 6.17
CA TYR A 345 -15.15 16.03 6.36
C TYR A 345 -15.94 14.81 6.80
N HIS A 346 -15.68 13.63 6.23
CA HIS A 346 -16.28 12.38 6.70
C HIS A 346 -15.97 12.11 8.18
N VAL A 347 -14.71 12.30 8.61
CA VAL A 347 -14.34 12.21 10.03
C VAL A 347 -15.11 13.25 10.86
N ALA A 348 -15.18 14.49 10.38
CA ALA A 348 -15.82 15.58 11.11
C ALA A 348 -17.33 15.38 11.29
N GLU A 349 -18.01 14.95 10.23
CA GLU A 349 -19.42 14.57 10.26
C GLU A 349 -19.64 13.41 11.24
N THR A 350 -18.81 12.37 11.18
CA THR A 350 -18.93 11.22 12.10
C THR A 350 -18.76 11.62 13.57
N VAL A 351 -17.80 12.49 13.87
CA VAL A 351 -17.51 12.98 15.23
C VAL A 351 -18.62 13.90 15.75
N LEU A 352 -19.14 14.79 14.90
CA LEU A 352 -20.13 15.77 15.32
C LEU A 352 -21.55 15.22 15.31
N ASP A 353 -21.83 14.17 14.54
CA ASP A 353 -23.12 13.48 14.53
C ASP A 353 -23.20 12.37 15.59
N SER A 354 -22.08 11.89 16.13
CA SER A 354 -22.08 10.88 17.21
C SER A 354 -22.43 11.49 18.58
N ASP A 355 -22.96 10.68 19.49
CA ASP A 355 -23.20 11.09 20.88
C ASP A 355 -21.89 11.24 21.66
N ASN A 356 -20.97 10.30 21.42
CA ASN A 356 -19.64 10.26 21.98
C ASN A 356 -18.65 9.60 20.99
N PHE A 357 -17.36 9.79 21.24
CA PHE A 357 -16.29 9.17 20.48
C PHE A 357 -14.99 9.13 21.28
N ASP A 358 -14.12 8.19 20.93
CA ASP A 358 -12.77 8.10 21.46
C ASP A 358 -11.73 8.47 20.40
N ILE A 359 -10.62 9.07 20.82
CA ILE A 359 -9.45 9.30 19.95
C ILE A 359 -8.39 8.28 20.32
N HIS A 360 -7.97 7.49 19.35
CA HIS A 360 -6.84 6.60 19.52
C HIS A 360 -5.65 7.18 18.78
N PHE A 361 -4.48 7.10 19.38
CA PHE A 361 -3.26 7.62 18.77
C PHE A 361 -2.07 6.73 19.08
N ASP A 362 -1.14 6.70 18.13
CA ASP A 362 0.06 5.88 18.20
C ASP A 362 1.22 6.62 17.53
N GLY A 363 2.43 6.43 18.06
CA GLY A 363 3.66 7.08 17.63
C GLY A 363 4.61 6.08 17.00
N THR A 364 5.26 6.45 15.90
CA THR A 364 6.28 5.61 15.27
C THR A 364 7.41 6.43 14.67
N THR A 365 8.57 5.80 14.53
CA THR A 365 9.72 6.37 13.82
C THR A 365 9.99 5.57 12.54
N ARG A 366 10.09 6.25 11.40
CA ARG A 366 10.43 5.71 10.07
C ARG A 366 11.33 6.70 9.33
N ASP A 367 12.42 6.23 8.73
CA ASP A 367 13.40 7.05 8.00
C ASP A 367 13.84 8.31 8.78
N HIS A 368 14.15 8.13 10.07
CA HIS A 368 14.49 9.21 11.02
C HIS A 368 13.42 10.31 11.19
N ARG A 369 12.19 10.07 10.75
CA ARG A 369 11.02 10.93 10.97
C ARG A 369 10.07 10.28 11.96
N LYS A 370 9.48 11.10 12.83
CA LYS A 370 8.50 10.68 13.82
C LYS A 370 7.11 11.03 13.34
N TYR A 371 6.21 10.07 13.41
CA TYR A 371 4.84 10.18 12.94
C TYR A 371 3.89 9.85 14.07
N VAL A 372 2.87 10.70 14.25
CA VAL A 372 1.73 10.41 15.11
C VAL A 372 0.54 10.09 14.22
N GLY A 373 0.08 8.84 14.27
CA GLY A 373 -1.16 8.41 13.66
C GLY A 373 -2.32 8.64 14.61
N GLN A 374 -3.43 9.17 14.10
CA GLN A 374 -4.64 9.37 14.90
C GLN A 374 -5.84 8.74 14.20
N GLN A 375 -6.81 8.30 15.00
CA GLN A 375 -8.07 7.76 14.54
C GLN A 375 -9.16 8.08 15.56
N VAL A 376 -10.39 8.19 15.08
CA VAL A 376 -11.58 8.36 15.91
C VAL A 376 -12.40 7.09 15.88
N THR A 377 -12.94 6.70 17.02
CA THR A 377 -13.77 5.51 17.18
C THR A 377 -15.12 5.93 17.71
N THR A 378 -16.18 5.49 17.03
CA THR A 378 -17.58 5.70 17.41
C THR A 378 -18.32 4.37 17.40
N SER A 379 -19.59 4.36 17.80
CA SER A 379 -20.46 3.20 17.64
C SER A 379 -20.64 2.76 16.17
N ALA A 380 -20.43 3.65 15.20
CA ALA A 380 -20.47 3.33 13.77
C ALA A 380 -19.18 2.68 13.26
N GLY A 381 -18.12 2.67 14.06
CA GLY A 381 -16.80 2.12 13.74
C GLY A 381 -15.68 3.14 13.88
N SER A 382 -14.50 2.75 13.40
CA SER A 382 -13.26 3.54 13.51
C SER A 382 -12.85 4.15 12.18
N LEU A 383 -12.44 5.42 12.20
CA LEU A 383 -11.96 6.18 11.04
C LEU A 383 -10.55 6.73 11.30
N SER A 384 -9.65 6.53 10.34
CA SER A 384 -8.32 7.14 10.37
C SER A 384 -8.42 8.66 10.15
N CYS A 385 -7.66 9.42 10.92
CA CYS A 385 -7.49 10.86 10.79
C CYS A 385 -6.20 11.25 10.05
N GLY A 386 -5.45 10.26 9.56
CA GLY A 386 -4.15 10.45 8.90
C GLY A 386 -2.98 10.51 9.87
N PHE A 387 -1.86 11.05 9.40
CA PHE A 387 -0.59 11.12 10.12
C PHE A 387 -0.11 12.57 10.23
N THR A 388 0.52 12.89 11.36
CA THR A 388 1.21 14.15 11.59
C THR A 388 2.69 13.87 11.84
N GLU A 389 3.59 14.51 11.08
CA GLU A 389 5.01 14.47 11.40
C GLU A 389 5.29 15.35 12.62
N VAL A 390 6.08 14.87 13.57
CA VAL A 390 6.45 15.61 14.78
C VAL A 390 7.96 15.62 14.98
N ALA A 391 8.45 16.60 15.74
CA ALA A 391 9.86 16.64 16.13
C ALA A 391 10.15 15.73 17.33
N THR A 392 9.22 15.65 18.28
CA THR A 392 9.24 14.76 19.45
C THR A 392 7.86 14.23 19.78
N GLU A 393 7.80 13.15 20.54
CA GLU A 393 6.58 12.54 21.06
C GLU A 393 6.52 12.76 22.58
N ASP A 394 6.66 14.02 23.01
CA ASP A 394 6.45 14.42 24.39
C ASP A 394 4.96 14.73 24.65
N ALA A 395 4.56 14.74 25.92
CA ALA A 395 3.16 14.92 26.33
C ALA A 395 2.52 16.18 25.71
N LYS A 396 3.26 17.29 25.73
CA LYS A 396 2.80 18.56 25.15
C LYS A 396 2.56 18.43 23.64
N THR A 397 3.50 17.82 22.91
CA THR A 397 3.35 17.63 21.47
C THR A 397 2.13 16.77 21.14
N LEU A 398 1.85 15.73 21.92
CA LEU A 398 0.68 14.87 21.73
C LEU A 398 -0.64 15.61 22.00
N VAL A 399 -0.69 16.47 23.02
CA VAL A 399 -1.83 17.37 23.25
C VAL A 399 -1.99 18.31 22.06
N ASP A 400 -0.92 19.00 21.65
CA ASP A 400 -0.97 19.99 20.56
C ASP A 400 -1.45 19.36 19.25
N VAL A 401 -1.00 18.14 18.91
CA VAL A 401 -1.45 17.39 17.73
C VAL A 401 -2.92 16.96 17.85
N THR A 402 -3.36 16.54 19.04
CA THR A 402 -4.77 16.18 19.29
C THR A 402 -5.71 17.38 19.22
N VAL A 403 -5.29 18.52 19.74
CA VAL A 403 -6.04 19.78 19.63
C VAL A 403 -6.12 20.25 18.18
N SER A 404 -4.99 20.19 17.46
CA SER A 404 -4.93 20.53 16.04
C SER A 404 -5.89 19.68 15.20
N LEU A 405 -5.98 18.37 15.49
CA LEU A 405 -6.95 17.49 14.86
C LEU A 405 -8.40 17.95 15.11
N LEU A 406 -8.77 18.24 16.36
CA LEU A 406 -10.12 18.67 16.71
C LEU A 406 -10.46 20.04 16.09
N GLN A 407 -9.50 20.96 16.03
CA GLN A 407 -9.66 22.25 15.36
C GLN A 407 -9.83 22.08 13.86
N GLU A 408 -9.07 21.18 13.22
CA GLU A 408 -9.22 20.88 11.79
C GLU A 408 -10.58 20.25 11.49
N VAL A 409 -11.03 19.30 12.32
CA VAL A 409 -12.37 18.70 12.25
C VAL A 409 -13.46 19.78 12.33
N ALA A 410 -13.37 20.67 13.32
CA ALA A 410 -14.33 21.75 13.49
C ALA A 410 -14.36 22.70 12.29
N GLN A 411 -13.18 23.09 11.79
CA GLN A 411 -13.05 24.02 10.66
C GLN A 411 -13.57 23.43 9.34
N VAL A 412 -13.37 22.13 9.11
CA VAL A 412 -13.82 21.45 7.90
C VAL A 412 -15.34 21.25 7.90
N TYR A 413 -15.94 21.02 9.07
CA TYR A 413 -17.39 20.86 9.19
C TYR A 413 -18.13 22.19 9.05
N ASP A 414 -17.73 23.20 9.84
CA ASP A 414 -18.34 24.52 9.86
C ASP A 414 -17.26 25.61 10.01
N LYS A 415 -16.90 26.21 8.87
CA LYS A 415 -15.87 27.25 8.80
C LYS A 415 -16.32 28.56 9.44
N ASP A 416 -17.63 28.79 9.51
CA ASP A 416 -18.21 30.03 10.05
C ASP A 416 -18.41 29.94 11.57
N ASP A 417 -18.60 28.74 12.12
CA ASP A 417 -18.76 28.50 13.57
C ASP A 417 -17.81 27.43 14.12
N THR A 418 -16.52 27.60 13.81
CA THR A 418 -15.46 26.66 14.22
C THR A 418 -15.34 26.54 15.75
N GLU A 419 -15.57 27.61 16.51
CA GLU A 419 -15.46 27.56 17.98
C GLU A 419 -16.54 26.67 18.60
N ARG A 420 -17.80 26.79 18.14
CA ARG A 420 -18.89 25.91 18.60
C ARG A 420 -18.59 24.46 18.25
N CYS A 421 -18.19 24.18 17.01
CA CYS A 421 -17.87 22.83 16.58
C CYS A 421 -16.70 22.23 17.35
N PHE A 422 -15.65 23.02 17.64
CA PHE A 422 -14.53 22.57 18.45
C PHE A 422 -14.96 22.22 19.88
N LYS A 423 -15.75 23.10 20.53
CA LYS A 423 -16.28 22.82 21.87
C LYS A 423 -17.20 21.60 21.88
N ALA A 424 -18.05 21.44 20.86
CA ALA A 424 -18.91 20.27 20.71
C ALA A 424 -18.10 18.98 20.58
N ALA A 425 -17.08 18.95 19.71
CA ALA A 425 -16.19 17.80 19.58
C ALA A 425 -15.43 17.50 20.87
N LEU A 426 -14.91 18.53 21.55
CA LEU A 426 -14.20 18.38 22.82
C LEU A 426 -15.10 17.87 23.96
N GLN A 427 -16.37 18.28 23.98
CA GLN A 427 -17.38 17.81 24.92
C GLN A 427 -17.76 16.35 24.68
N LYS A 428 -17.92 15.97 23.40
CA LYS A 428 -18.31 14.61 22.97
C LYS A 428 -17.17 13.59 23.08
N CYS A 429 -15.92 14.03 23.14
CA CYS A 429 -14.78 13.15 23.33
C CYS A 429 -14.87 12.45 24.71
N SER A 430 -15.14 11.15 24.70
CA SER A 430 -15.32 10.32 25.91
C SER A 430 -14.01 9.75 26.43
N GLY A 431 -13.06 9.51 25.53
CA GLY A 431 -11.84 8.78 25.86
C GLY A 431 -10.68 8.99 24.90
N LEU A 432 -9.48 8.71 25.42
CA LEU A 432 -8.21 8.73 24.72
C LEU A 432 -7.58 7.35 24.88
N MET A 433 -7.22 6.69 23.78
CA MET A 433 -6.52 5.41 23.81
C MET A 433 -5.10 5.51 23.26
N SER A 434 -4.11 5.00 24.00
CA SER A 434 -2.73 4.87 23.54
C SER A 434 -2.01 3.69 24.18
N ASP A 435 -0.69 3.61 23.98
CA ASP A 435 0.17 2.70 24.71
C ASP A 435 0.35 3.13 26.19
N ARG A 436 1.20 2.40 26.92
CA ARG A 436 1.48 2.66 28.35
C ARG A 436 2.73 3.53 28.60
N ALA A 437 3.26 4.21 27.58
CA ALA A 437 4.47 5.03 27.70
C ALA A 437 4.27 6.25 28.62
N ALA A 438 5.38 6.70 29.21
CA ALA A 438 5.36 7.80 30.18
C ALA A 438 4.79 9.13 29.61
N PRO A 439 5.11 9.56 28.36
CA PRO A 439 4.52 10.77 27.78
C PRO A 439 2.99 10.72 27.70
N ASN A 440 2.42 9.55 27.41
CA ASN A 440 0.97 9.35 27.29
C ASN A 440 0.26 9.50 28.64
N LYS A 441 0.90 9.05 29.74
CA LYS A 441 0.38 9.26 31.10
C LYS A 441 0.34 10.75 31.48
N LEU A 442 1.34 11.53 31.06
CA LEU A 442 1.38 12.97 31.31
C LEU A 442 0.37 13.75 30.44
N MET A 443 0.19 13.33 29.18
CA MET A 443 -0.80 13.90 28.27
C MET A 443 -2.21 13.90 28.86
N LYS A 444 -2.59 12.85 29.62
CA LYS A 444 -3.88 12.77 30.31
C LYS A 444 -4.16 14.02 31.15
N LYS A 445 -3.18 14.47 31.93
CA LYS A 445 -3.32 15.62 32.81
C LYS A 445 -3.49 16.90 31.99
N ASP A 446 -2.56 17.14 31.06
CA ASP A 446 -2.53 18.36 30.25
C ASP A 446 -3.81 18.49 29.38
N PHE A 447 -4.34 17.38 28.88
CA PHE A 447 -5.58 17.38 28.09
C PHE A 447 -6.83 17.63 28.95
N ASN A 448 -6.90 17.08 30.17
CA ASN A 448 -8.00 17.39 31.09
C ASN A 448 -7.95 18.86 31.56
N ASP A 449 -6.76 19.41 31.83
CA ASP A 449 -6.60 20.83 32.17
C ASP A 449 -7.13 21.73 31.03
N LEU A 450 -6.84 21.38 29.77
CA LEU A 450 -7.40 22.08 28.61
C LEU A 450 -8.93 21.96 28.53
N ARG A 451 -9.49 20.77 28.75
CA ARG A 451 -10.96 20.55 28.75
C ARG A 451 -11.64 21.40 29.82
N LYS A 452 -11.09 21.41 31.03
CA LYS A 452 -11.58 22.25 32.13
C LYS A 452 -11.52 23.73 31.78
N ALA A 453 -10.42 24.21 31.22
CA ALA A 453 -10.27 25.61 30.81
C ALA A 453 -11.23 26.02 29.69
N THR A 454 -11.55 25.10 28.76
CA THR A 454 -12.34 25.39 27.56
C THR A 454 -13.86 25.20 27.77
N LEU A 455 -14.24 24.15 28.51
CA LEU A 455 -15.63 23.72 28.69
C LEU A 455 -16.18 24.02 30.08
N GLY A 456 -15.31 24.34 31.06
CA GLY A 456 -15.70 24.51 32.46
C GLY A 456 -16.14 23.21 33.15
N THR A 457 -15.82 22.06 32.56
CA THR A 457 -16.17 20.74 33.13
C THR A 457 -15.13 20.28 34.14
N GLU A 458 -15.60 19.67 35.23
CA GLU A 458 -14.76 18.97 36.23
C GLU A 458 -14.67 17.45 35.93
N GLU A 459 -15.33 16.98 34.87
CA GLU A 459 -15.33 15.56 34.51
C GLU A 459 -14.06 15.17 33.74
N ASP A 460 -13.27 14.30 34.37
CA ASP A 460 -12.11 13.69 33.74
C ASP A 460 -12.49 12.78 32.56
N LEU A 461 -11.68 12.85 31.52
CA LEU A 461 -11.78 11.99 30.35
C LEU A 461 -11.30 10.55 30.67
N GLN A 462 -11.86 9.55 29.99
CA GLN A 462 -11.40 8.16 30.13
C GLN A 462 -10.08 7.95 29.40
N PHE A 463 -9.01 7.67 30.15
CA PHE A 463 -7.73 7.31 29.54
C PHE A 463 -7.64 5.78 29.47
N LEU A 464 -7.63 5.26 28.25
CA LEU A 464 -7.67 3.84 27.94
C LEU A 464 -6.30 3.38 27.43
N TYR A 465 -5.99 2.11 27.65
CA TYR A 465 -4.74 1.51 27.20
C TYR A 465 -5.00 0.45 26.14
N CYS A 466 -4.17 0.44 25.11
CA CYS A 466 -4.18 -0.62 24.10
C CYS A 466 -3.75 -1.94 24.73
N ASN A 467 -4.69 -2.88 24.89
CA ASN A 467 -4.45 -4.15 25.58
C ASN A 467 -3.58 -5.14 24.79
N ALA A 468 -3.26 -4.85 23.53
CA ALA A 468 -2.25 -5.61 22.78
C ALA A 468 -0.83 -5.42 23.37
N HIS A 469 -0.53 -4.26 23.97
CA HIS A 469 0.78 -3.99 24.59
C HIS A 469 1.08 -4.88 25.80
N TYR A 470 0.06 -5.49 26.40
CA TYR A 470 0.26 -6.50 27.43
C TYR A 470 1.11 -7.68 26.92
N LEU A 471 0.93 -8.09 25.65
CA LEU A 471 1.74 -9.15 25.04
C LEU A 471 3.22 -8.77 24.89
N LEU A 472 3.54 -7.50 24.65
CA LEU A 472 4.94 -7.02 24.68
C LEU A 472 5.52 -7.11 26.09
N GLY A 473 4.70 -6.79 27.11
CA GLY A 473 5.04 -6.97 28.52
C GLY A 473 5.37 -8.43 28.84
N LEU A 474 4.54 -9.37 28.36
CA LEU A 474 4.81 -10.80 28.48
C LEU A 474 6.08 -11.21 27.74
N GLY A 475 6.29 -10.72 26.51
CA GLY A 475 7.49 -11.03 25.73
C GLY A 475 8.80 -10.57 26.40
N THR A 476 8.84 -9.33 26.90
CA THR A 476 9.99 -8.81 27.66
C THR A 476 10.23 -9.61 28.94
N SER A 477 9.15 -10.00 29.62
CA SER A 477 9.21 -10.82 30.83
C SER A 477 9.71 -12.25 30.56
N ALA A 478 9.29 -12.85 29.44
CA ALA A 478 9.76 -14.15 28.99
C ALA A 478 11.26 -14.11 28.65
N GLU A 479 11.72 -13.08 27.93
CA GLU A 479 13.15 -12.93 27.62
C GLU A 479 14.00 -12.82 28.90
N LYS A 480 13.54 -12.04 29.88
CA LYS A 480 14.21 -11.96 31.19
C LYS A 480 14.26 -13.32 31.89
N SER A 481 13.13 -14.02 31.93
CA SER A 481 13.01 -15.35 32.54
C SER A 481 13.96 -16.36 31.88
N LEU A 482 14.07 -16.32 30.55
CA LEU A 482 15.00 -17.18 29.81
C LEU A 482 16.46 -16.93 30.19
N LYS A 483 16.88 -15.66 30.32
CA LYS A 483 18.25 -15.33 30.75
C LYS A 483 18.55 -15.82 32.17
N GLU A 484 17.58 -15.70 33.07
CA GLU A 484 17.67 -16.22 34.44
C GLU A 484 17.81 -17.75 34.44
N LEU A 485 16.95 -18.46 33.71
CA LEU A 485 16.99 -19.93 33.58
C LEU A 485 18.27 -20.43 32.91
N GLN A 486 18.77 -19.75 31.87
CA GLN A 486 20.07 -20.08 31.25
C GLN A 486 21.20 -20.04 32.28
N THR A 487 21.19 -19.04 33.16
CA THR A 487 22.19 -18.88 34.22
C THR A 487 22.01 -19.95 35.30
N GLU A 488 20.77 -20.20 35.74
CA GLU A 488 20.44 -21.19 36.76
C GLU A 488 20.82 -22.61 36.36
N TRP A 489 20.63 -22.96 35.08
CA TRP A 489 20.99 -24.28 34.55
C TRP A 489 22.51 -24.45 34.38
N GLY A 490 23.31 -23.46 34.79
CA GLY A 490 24.78 -23.51 34.75
C GLY A 490 25.35 -23.31 33.34
N GLN A 491 24.54 -22.86 32.39
CA GLN A 491 24.92 -22.77 30.99
C GLN A 491 25.10 -21.30 30.58
N GLN A 492 26.32 -20.77 30.77
CA GLN A 492 26.63 -19.40 30.31
C GLN A 492 26.64 -19.27 28.78
N ARG A 493 26.78 -20.38 28.05
CA ARG A 493 26.77 -20.45 26.58
C ARG A 493 25.92 -21.66 26.16
N ILE A 494 24.93 -21.43 25.30
CA ILE A 494 24.08 -22.48 24.71
C ILE A 494 23.85 -22.22 23.23
N GLY A 495 23.52 -23.29 22.49
CA GLY A 495 23.33 -23.24 21.05
C GLY A 495 24.56 -22.67 20.33
N ARG A 496 24.32 -21.68 19.49
CA ARG A 496 25.33 -20.93 18.76
C ARG A 496 26.49 -20.45 19.63
N ASP A 497 26.23 -20.00 20.86
CA ASP A 497 27.25 -19.37 21.70
C ASP A 497 28.31 -20.37 22.20
N ASN A 498 28.08 -21.67 22.06
CA ASN A 498 29.08 -22.71 22.30
C ASN A 498 30.13 -22.82 21.18
N ALA A 499 29.86 -22.31 19.98
CA ALA A 499 30.80 -22.42 18.87
C ALA A 499 31.81 -21.25 18.89
N ALA A 500 33.10 -21.59 18.79
CA ALA A 500 34.21 -20.64 18.89
C ALA A 500 34.12 -19.46 17.90
N GLN A 501 33.58 -19.70 16.70
CA GLN A 501 33.40 -18.69 15.65
C GLN A 501 32.48 -17.52 16.06
N PHE A 502 31.62 -17.72 17.07
CA PHE A 502 30.76 -16.67 17.62
C PHE A 502 31.31 -16.08 18.93
N GLY A 503 32.53 -16.42 19.34
CA GLY A 503 33.11 -15.96 20.61
C GLY A 503 33.26 -14.43 20.75
N HIS A 504 33.35 -13.71 19.62
CA HIS A 504 33.36 -12.24 19.58
C HIS A 504 31.96 -11.61 19.57
N TRP A 505 30.92 -12.41 19.38
CA TRP A 505 29.53 -11.98 19.23
C TRP A 505 28.78 -12.17 20.54
N GLN A 506 28.88 -11.21 21.45
CA GLN A 506 28.08 -11.26 22.68
C GLN A 506 26.59 -10.99 22.36
N ALA A 507 25.76 -12.02 22.45
CA ALA A 507 24.31 -11.86 22.32
C ALA A 507 23.75 -11.05 23.49
N LYS A 508 22.98 -10.01 23.17
CA LYS A 508 22.22 -9.23 24.16
C LYS A 508 20.87 -9.89 24.51
N GLU A 509 20.38 -10.79 23.66
CA GLU A 509 19.10 -11.49 23.75
C GLU A 509 19.28 -12.93 24.25
N ALA A 510 18.23 -13.55 24.80
CA ALA A 510 18.25 -14.96 25.17
C ALA A 510 18.36 -15.87 23.94
N ALA A 511 19.01 -17.04 24.07
CA ALA A 511 19.32 -17.88 22.90
C ALA A 511 18.07 -18.37 22.14
N ALA A 512 16.99 -18.71 22.85
CA ALA A 512 15.74 -19.09 22.22
C ALA A 512 15.07 -17.93 21.46
N VAL A 513 15.11 -16.71 22.02
CA VAL A 513 14.56 -15.51 21.34
C VAL A 513 15.38 -15.19 20.09
N ARG A 514 16.72 -15.27 20.19
CA ARG A 514 17.62 -15.17 19.04
C ARG A 514 17.26 -16.15 17.96
N TYR A 515 17.16 -17.42 18.32
CA TYR A 515 16.85 -18.50 17.38
C TYR A 515 15.54 -18.22 16.67
N VAL A 516 14.47 -17.92 17.43
CA VAL A 516 13.15 -17.64 16.86
C VAL A 516 13.20 -16.48 15.88
N ARG A 517 13.81 -15.37 16.30
CA ARG A 517 13.94 -14.16 15.47
C ARG A 517 14.76 -14.45 14.20
N MET A 518 15.96 -14.99 14.33
CA MET A 518 16.86 -15.23 13.19
C MET A 518 16.29 -16.26 12.23
N ALA A 519 15.68 -17.35 12.71
CA ALA A 519 15.07 -18.36 11.86
C ALA A 519 13.86 -17.79 11.09
N CYS A 520 12.99 -17.02 11.75
CA CYS A 520 11.88 -16.34 11.08
C CYS A 520 12.37 -15.27 10.07
N GLU A 521 13.49 -14.62 10.35
CA GLU A 521 14.10 -13.64 9.43
C GLU A 521 14.76 -14.28 8.21
N VAL A 522 15.22 -15.53 8.25
CA VAL A 522 15.89 -16.17 7.09
C VAL A 522 14.99 -17.14 6.34
N LEU A 523 14.02 -17.75 7.03
CA LEU A 523 13.09 -18.72 6.46
C LEU A 523 11.67 -18.18 6.28
N GLY A 524 11.32 -17.02 6.85
CA GLY A 524 9.97 -16.46 6.77
C GLY A 524 9.67 -15.76 5.43
N PRO A 525 8.43 -15.27 5.21
CA PRO A 525 8.00 -14.66 3.93
C PRO A 525 8.74 -13.38 3.52
N ARG A 526 9.57 -12.80 4.41
CA ARG A 526 10.45 -11.66 4.13
C ARG A 526 11.92 -12.07 4.23
N GLY A 527 12.20 -13.36 4.03
CA GLY A 527 13.50 -13.98 4.30
C GLY A 527 14.58 -13.67 3.28
N ASP A 528 14.21 -13.13 2.11
CA ASP A 528 15.17 -12.85 1.04
C ASP A 528 15.92 -11.50 1.22
N ASP A 529 15.76 -10.85 2.38
CA ASP A 529 16.52 -9.66 2.76
C ASP A 529 18.02 -10.01 2.96
N GLN A 530 18.85 -9.78 1.93
CA GLN A 530 20.33 -9.82 1.83
C GLN A 530 21.11 -11.05 2.41
N CYS A 531 20.50 -11.89 3.25
CA CYS A 531 21.19 -12.88 4.08
C CYS A 531 20.34 -14.12 4.42
N GLY A 532 19.10 -14.25 3.93
CA GLY A 532 18.28 -15.46 4.15
C GLY A 532 18.21 -16.38 2.95
N CYS A 533 17.30 -17.36 3.01
CA CYS A 533 17.24 -18.46 2.07
C CYS A 533 15.80 -18.97 1.83
N ARG A 534 14.82 -18.06 1.79
CA ARG A 534 13.40 -18.42 1.74
C ARG A 534 13.06 -19.21 0.49
N ASP A 535 13.56 -18.82 -0.68
CA ASP A 535 13.29 -19.55 -1.93
C ASP A 535 13.80 -20.99 -1.90
N ALA A 536 15.03 -21.19 -1.42
CA ALA A 536 15.62 -22.53 -1.27
C ALA A 536 14.85 -23.37 -0.23
N TRP A 537 14.43 -22.74 0.87
CA TRP A 537 13.59 -23.37 1.90
C TRP A 537 12.23 -23.80 1.36
N LEU A 538 11.58 -22.96 0.55
CA LEU A 538 10.31 -23.28 -0.10
C LEU A 538 10.47 -24.45 -1.09
N ALA A 539 11.54 -24.45 -1.88
CA ALA A 539 11.85 -25.56 -2.78
C ALA A 539 12.09 -26.88 -2.02
N TYR A 540 12.80 -26.84 -0.89
CA TYR A 540 12.97 -28.00 -0.01
C TYR A 540 11.62 -28.48 0.56
N CYS A 541 10.78 -27.56 1.03
CA CYS A 541 9.44 -27.89 1.54
C CYS A 541 8.59 -28.57 0.45
N GLU A 542 8.56 -28.02 -0.77
CA GLU A 542 7.83 -28.60 -1.90
C GLU A 542 8.34 -30.01 -2.25
N MET A 543 9.66 -30.17 -2.34
CA MET A 543 10.31 -31.46 -2.61
C MET A 543 10.01 -32.53 -1.55
N THR A 544 9.87 -32.12 -0.29
CA THR A 544 9.56 -33.01 0.84
C THR A 544 8.05 -33.12 1.13
N ASN A 545 7.20 -32.54 0.27
CA ASN A 545 5.74 -32.49 0.43
C ASN A 545 5.29 -31.88 1.78
N LYS A 546 6.01 -30.85 2.22
CA LYS A 546 5.73 -30.04 3.41
C LYS A 546 5.31 -28.62 2.99
N THR A 547 4.54 -27.96 3.84
CA THR A 547 4.19 -26.54 3.65
C THR A 547 4.95 -25.72 4.68
N SER A 548 5.74 -24.74 4.23
CA SER A 548 6.42 -23.84 5.16
C SER A 548 5.40 -22.98 5.93
N THR A 549 5.34 -23.18 7.24
CA THR A 549 4.50 -22.37 8.14
C THR A 549 5.30 -21.31 8.92
N VAL A 550 6.62 -21.21 8.71
CA VAL A 550 7.48 -20.22 9.38
C VAL A 550 6.99 -18.78 9.09
N PRO A 551 6.69 -17.98 10.12
CA PRO A 551 6.09 -16.66 9.95
C PRO A 551 7.13 -15.56 9.68
N SER A 552 6.65 -14.36 9.33
CA SER A 552 7.51 -13.17 9.34
C SER A 552 7.64 -12.64 10.75
N PHE A 553 8.87 -12.37 11.20
CA PHE A 553 9.09 -11.73 12.50
C PHE A 553 8.70 -10.24 12.53
N LYS A 554 8.61 -9.59 11.35
CA LYS A 554 8.38 -8.14 11.20
C LYS A 554 6.89 -7.73 11.20
N SER A 555 5.93 -8.65 11.09
CA SER A 555 4.51 -8.31 10.83
C SER A 555 3.63 -8.12 12.06
N ASN A 556 3.71 -9.01 13.06
CA ASN A 556 2.96 -8.90 14.31
C ASN A 556 3.90 -8.86 15.52
N ARG A 557 4.39 -7.65 15.83
CA ARG A 557 5.38 -7.44 16.90
C ARG A 557 4.90 -7.89 18.29
N PHE A 558 3.59 -7.95 18.53
CA PHE A 558 3.04 -8.28 19.84
C PHE A 558 3.21 -9.75 20.20
N ASN A 559 3.14 -10.65 19.21
CA ASN A 559 3.09 -12.09 19.45
C ASN A 559 4.13 -12.90 18.64
N SER A 560 5.04 -12.22 17.92
CA SER A 560 5.97 -12.86 16.97
C SER A 560 6.90 -13.89 17.61
N ILE A 561 7.39 -13.65 18.84
CA ILE A 561 8.29 -14.60 19.51
C ILE A 561 7.58 -15.92 19.88
N PHE A 562 6.32 -15.83 20.32
CA PHE A 562 5.57 -17.00 20.79
C PHE A 562 5.05 -17.78 19.59
N TYR A 563 4.42 -17.09 18.63
CA TYR A 563 3.93 -17.72 17.40
C TYR A 563 5.08 -18.29 16.55
N GLY A 564 6.20 -17.55 16.44
CA GLY A 564 7.39 -18.03 15.76
C GLY A 564 7.97 -19.29 16.40
N ALA A 565 8.04 -19.36 17.72
CA ALA A 565 8.50 -20.54 18.44
C ALA A 565 7.66 -21.78 18.12
N THR A 566 6.33 -21.64 18.11
CA THR A 566 5.39 -22.69 17.73
C THR A 566 5.68 -23.27 16.34
N LYS A 567 5.93 -22.40 15.36
CA LYS A 567 6.20 -22.82 13.96
C LYS A 567 7.59 -23.41 13.78
N LEU A 568 8.58 -22.92 14.51
CA LEU A 568 9.93 -23.47 14.45
C LEU A 568 10.05 -24.81 15.15
N LEU A 569 9.30 -25.03 16.24
CA LEU A 569 9.25 -26.33 16.89
C LEU A 569 8.72 -27.41 15.93
N ALA A 570 7.65 -27.11 15.18
CA ALA A 570 7.07 -28.03 14.21
C ALA A 570 7.99 -28.29 13.00
N HIS A 571 8.86 -27.35 12.64
CA HIS A 571 9.81 -27.46 11.54
C HIS A 571 11.25 -27.76 12.00
N ARG A 572 11.47 -28.13 13.26
CA ARG A 572 12.83 -28.26 13.83
C ARG A 572 13.71 -29.18 13.00
N ASP A 573 13.24 -30.41 12.78
CA ASP A 573 14.02 -31.43 12.10
C ASP A 573 14.19 -31.10 10.61
N ASP A 574 13.15 -30.53 10.01
CA ASP A 574 13.16 -30.01 8.63
C ASP A 574 14.25 -28.93 8.44
N ILE A 575 14.38 -28.02 9.41
CA ILE A 575 15.36 -26.92 9.37
C ILE A 575 16.77 -27.48 9.52
N ILE A 576 16.97 -28.45 10.40
CA ILE A 576 18.27 -29.10 10.60
C ILE A 576 18.68 -29.84 9.32
N GLU A 577 17.80 -30.65 8.75
CA GLU A 577 18.05 -31.39 7.50
C GLU A 577 18.34 -30.42 6.35
N PHE A 578 17.48 -29.42 6.14
CA PHE A 578 17.65 -28.43 5.08
C PHE A 578 18.99 -27.69 5.19
N LEU A 579 19.32 -27.14 6.36
CA LEU A 579 20.53 -26.37 6.53
C LEU A 579 21.79 -27.25 6.52
N SER A 580 21.71 -28.50 6.98
CA SER A 580 22.87 -29.40 7.02
C SER A 580 23.17 -30.00 5.65
N ASP A 581 22.13 -30.52 4.98
CA ASP A 581 22.27 -31.45 3.85
C ASP A 581 22.00 -30.79 2.50
N TYR A 582 21.14 -29.76 2.47
CA TYR A 582 20.69 -29.11 1.24
C TYR A 582 21.26 -27.71 1.02
N MET A 583 21.90 -27.12 2.04
CA MET A 583 22.50 -25.79 1.97
C MET A 583 24.04 -25.87 2.06
N PRO A 584 24.75 -26.00 0.93
CA PRO A 584 26.20 -26.25 0.91
C PRO A 584 27.05 -25.03 1.31
N SER A 585 26.52 -23.81 1.15
CA SER A 585 27.18 -22.57 1.56
C SER A 585 26.29 -21.82 2.55
N ARG A 586 26.78 -21.65 3.79
CA ARG A 586 26.05 -20.98 4.87
C ARG A 586 26.80 -19.74 5.30
N ASN A 587 26.11 -18.61 5.34
CA ASN A 587 26.61 -17.43 6.04
C ASN A 587 26.52 -17.63 7.56
N GLN A 588 27.12 -16.72 8.33
CA GLN A 588 27.13 -16.80 9.80
C GLN A 588 25.72 -16.80 10.42
N LYS A 589 24.72 -16.19 9.76
CA LYS A 589 23.33 -16.16 10.23
C LYS A 589 22.65 -17.52 10.07
N LEU A 590 22.83 -18.19 8.93
CA LEU A 590 22.32 -19.54 8.70
C LEU A 590 23.02 -20.56 9.60
N GLU A 591 24.34 -20.43 9.78
CA GLU A 591 25.10 -21.28 10.70
C GLU A 591 24.65 -21.07 12.16
N SER A 592 24.34 -19.83 12.54
CA SER A 592 23.73 -19.52 13.85
C SER A 592 22.40 -20.24 14.05
N VAL A 593 21.51 -20.19 13.05
CA VAL A 593 20.19 -20.85 13.09
C VAL A 593 20.35 -22.36 13.21
N LEU A 594 21.27 -22.97 12.46
CA LEU A 594 21.54 -24.40 12.54
C LEU A 594 22.05 -24.82 13.94
N LYS A 595 23.03 -24.09 14.50
CA LYS A 595 23.58 -24.39 15.83
C LYS A 595 22.56 -24.24 16.95
N ASP A 596 21.70 -23.23 16.86
CA ASP A 596 20.62 -23.05 17.82
C ASP A 596 19.54 -24.14 17.65
N ALA A 597 19.17 -24.51 16.42
CA ALA A 597 18.22 -25.60 16.15
C ALA A 597 18.70 -26.96 16.66
N GLN A 598 20.01 -27.21 16.64
CA GLN A 598 20.63 -28.46 17.11
C GLN A 598 20.76 -28.55 18.64
N SER A 599 20.63 -27.44 19.38
CA SER A 599 20.79 -27.46 20.85
C SER A 599 19.50 -27.89 21.53
N GLU A 600 19.56 -28.97 22.31
CA GLU A 600 18.42 -29.46 23.08
C GLU A 600 17.92 -28.41 24.09
N GLU A 601 18.82 -27.67 24.70
CA GLU A 601 18.48 -26.67 25.72
C GLU A 601 17.79 -25.45 25.11
N VAL A 602 18.24 -25.00 23.94
CA VAL A 602 17.52 -23.98 23.18
C VAL A 602 16.13 -24.48 22.81
N ASN A 603 16.00 -25.74 22.37
CA ASN A 603 14.70 -26.32 22.00
C ASN A 603 13.74 -26.47 23.19
N VAL A 604 14.21 -26.77 24.40
CA VAL A 604 13.37 -26.75 25.61
C VAL A 604 12.76 -25.36 25.82
N PHE A 605 13.55 -24.31 25.66
CA PHE A 605 13.07 -22.94 25.79
C PHE A 605 12.14 -22.52 24.65
N VAL A 606 12.40 -22.98 23.41
CA VAL A 606 11.50 -22.78 22.27
C VAL A 606 10.17 -23.50 22.50
N ALA A 607 10.19 -24.74 22.98
CA ALA A 607 8.99 -25.50 23.35
C ALA A 607 8.20 -24.80 24.47
N THR A 608 8.90 -24.20 25.44
CA THR A 608 8.25 -23.40 26.49
C THR A 608 7.54 -22.16 25.91
N LEU A 609 8.19 -21.42 25.01
CA LEU A 609 7.58 -20.29 24.31
C LEU A 609 6.38 -20.71 23.44
N ALA A 610 6.48 -21.86 22.77
CA ALA A 610 5.39 -22.44 21.98
C ALA A 610 4.20 -22.85 22.87
N MET A 611 4.45 -23.46 24.04
CA MET A 611 3.41 -23.78 25.00
C MET A 611 2.70 -22.53 25.52
N VAL A 612 3.44 -21.44 25.76
CA VAL A 612 2.85 -20.13 26.11
C VAL A 612 1.96 -19.60 24.98
N TYR A 613 2.33 -19.78 23.71
CA TYR A 613 1.45 -19.43 22.60
C TYR A 613 0.14 -20.22 22.64
N GLU A 614 0.23 -21.55 22.68
CA GLU A 614 -0.95 -22.42 22.63
C GLU A 614 -1.91 -22.18 23.81
N ARG A 615 -1.37 -21.93 25.01
CA ARG A 615 -2.18 -21.84 26.24
C ARG A 615 -2.56 -20.43 26.64
N ILE A 616 -1.76 -19.40 26.29
CA ILE A 616 -1.92 -18.03 26.81
C ILE A 616 -2.03 -17.01 25.68
N THR A 617 -0.96 -16.78 24.94
CA THR A 617 -0.88 -15.60 24.07
C THR A 617 -1.64 -15.77 22.75
N GLY A 618 -1.80 -17.00 22.26
CA GLY A 618 -2.66 -17.35 21.14
C GLY A 618 -4.14 -17.08 21.44
N PRO A 619 -4.74 -17.68 22.48
CA PRO A 619 -6.11 -17.39 22.90
C PRO A 619 -6.34 -15.91 23.18
N TYR A 620 -5.40 -15.24 23.87
CA TYR A 620 -5.49 -13.82 24.14
C TYR A 620 -5.43 -12.97 22.87
N TRP A 621 -4.55 -13.31 21.91
CA TRP A 621 -4.51 -12.61 20.62
C TRP A 621 -5.82 -12.77 19.84
N THR A 622 -6.41 -13.98 19.85
CA THR A 622 -7.71 -14.23 19.22
C THR A 622 -8.83 -13.43 19.88
N LEU A 623 -8.86 -13.36 21.22
CA LEU A 623 -9.78 -12.49 21.97
C LEU A 623 -9.67 -11.03 21.51
N LEU A 624 -8.44 -10.51 21.42
CA LEU A 624 -8.19 -9.14 20.98
C LEU A 624 -8.63 -8.87 19.55
N CYS A 625 -8.52 -9.86 18.65
CA CYS A 625 -8.87 -9.72 17.24
C CYS A 625 -10.35 -9.96 16.93
N ALA A 626 -11.06 -10.72 17.77
CA ALA A 626 -12.47 -11.05 17.54
C ALA A 626 -13.36 -9.80 17.56
N GLY A 627 -13.03 -8.81 18.39
CA GLY A 627 -13.77 -7.55 18.48
C GLY A 627 -15.15 -7.66 19.14
N GLU A 628 -15.45 -8.79 19.77
CA GLU A 628 -16.74 -9.07 20.43
C GLU A 628 -16.79 -8.55 21.87
N THR A 629 -15.64 -8.39 22.52
CA THR A 629 -15.54 -7.93 23.91
C THR A 629 -15.45 -6.40 23.98
N SER A 630 -16.40 -5.79 24.68
CA SER A 630 -16.35 -4.35 25.00
C SER A 630 -15.25 -4.04 26.01
N TYR A 631 -14.75 -2.79 26.04
CA TYR A 631 -13.75 -2.39 27.04
C TYR A 631 -14.25 -2.56 28.47
N ALA A 632 -15.54 -2.31 28.71
CA ALA A 632 -16.16 -2.47 30.02
C ALA A 632 -16.26 -3.93 30.48
N GLU A 633 -16.38 -4.89 29.57
CA GLU A 633 -16.49 -6.31 29.89
C GLU A 633 -15.15 -7.04 29.88
N PHE A 634 -14.07 -6.36 29.48
CA PHE A 634 -12.74 -6.95 29.37
C PHE A 634 -12.19 -7.47 30.71
N PHE A 635 -12.76 -7.07 31.85
CA PHE A 635 -12.40 -7.64 33.15
C PHE A 635 -12.71 -9.14 33.27
N LEU A 636 -13.75 -9.65 32.60
CA LEU A 636 -14.12 -11.07 32.65
C LEU A 636 -12.97 -11.98 32.19
N PRO A 637 -12.44 -11.84 30.95
CA PRO A 637 -11.30 -12.64 30.53
C PRO A 637 -10.03 -12.32 31.32
N VAL A 638 -9.80 -11.07 31.75
CA VAL A 638 -8.58 -10.75 32.53
C VAL A 638 -8.55 -11.46 33.88
N VAL A 639 -9.69 -11.54 34.58
CA VAL A 639 -9.79 -12.26 35.86
C VAL A 639 -9.57 -13.76 35.67
N GLU A 640 -10.15 -14.35 34.61
CA GLU A 640 -9.91 -15.75 34.24
C GLU A 640 -8.42 -16.02 33.97
N LEU A 641 -7.79 -15.17 33.13
CA LEU A 641 -6.36 -15.25 32.82
C LEU A 641 -5.50 -15.17 34.08
N HIS A 642 -5.79 -14.21 34.96
CA HIS A 642 -5.01 -14.02 36.19
C HIS A 642 -5.12 -15.21 37.15
N ALA A 643 -6.33 -15.78 37.29
CA ALA A 643 -6.55 -16.97 38.08
C ALA A 643 -5.77 -18.17 37.51
N GLN A 644 -5.85 -18.39 36.19
CA GLN A 644 -5.16 -19.50 35.54
C GLN A 644 -3.63 -19.37 35.60
N LEU A 645 -3.10 -18.16 35.44
CA LEU A 645 -1.66 -17.91 35.58
C LEU A 645 -1.17 -18.17 37.01
N ARG A 646 -1.98 -17.87 38.03
CA ARG A 646 -1.66 -18.19 39.43
C ARG A 646 -1.71 -19.69 39.69
N GLU A 647 -2.67 -20.40 39.11
CA GLU A 647 -2.72 -21.86 39.19
C GLU A 647 -1.47 -22.47 38.56
N TRP A 648 -1.11 -22.10 37.33
CA TRP A 648 0.08 -22.63 36.65
C TRP A 648 1.42 -22.20 37.25
N ARG A 649 1.44 -21.07 37.96
CA ARG A 649 2.59 -20.69 38.80
C ARG A 649 2.84 -21.75 39.87
N ASP A 650 1.78 -22.22 40.51
CA ASP A 650 1.85 -23.14 41.66
C ASP A 650 1.94 -24.61 41.20
N ASP A 651 1.21 -24.98 40.15
CA ASP A 651 1.26 -26.30 39.48
C ASP A 651 1.03 -26.19 37.97
N SER A 652 2.10 -26.41 37.19
CA SER A 652 2.07 -26.41 35.74
C SER A 652 1.91 -27.80 35.12
N ALA A 653 1.63 -28.86 35.89
CA ALA A 653 1.51 -30.22 35.35
C ALA A 653 0.38 -30.33 34.32
N SER A 654 -0.69 -29.55 34.51
CA SER A 654 -1.87 -29.58 33.64
C SER A 654 -1.59 -29.09 32.21
N ILE A 655 -0.53 -28.33 31.94
CA ILE A 655 -0.31 -27.69 30.61
C ILE A 655 -0.17 -28.70 29.46
N PHE A 656 0.26 -29.92 29.74
CA PHE A 656 0.37 -31.03 28.78
C PHE A 656 -0.90 -31.88 28.69
N SER A 657 -1.95 -31.58 29.47
CA SER A 657 -3.21 -32.29 29.33
C SER A 657 -3.93 -31.87 28.03
N PRO A 658 -4.36 -32.82 27.19
CA PRO A 658 -5.12 -32.51 25.97
C PRO A 658 -6.52 -31.94 26.29
N HIS A 659 -6.97 -32.06 27.54
CA HIS A 659 -8.29 -31.64 28.00
C HIS A 659 -8.30 -30.32 28.78
N VAL A 660 -7.18 -29.59 28.88
CA VAL A 660 -7.21 -28.25 29.46
C VAL A 660 -8.13 -27.37 28.61
N PRO A 661 -9.21 -26.80 29.20
CA PRO A 661 -10.06 -25.86 28.50
C PRO A 661 -9.22 -24.69 27.98
N SER A 662 -9.48 -24.27 26.75
CA SER A 662 -8.82 -23.07 26.23
C SER A 662 -9.24 -21.86 27.06
N LEU A 663 -8.28 -20.99 27.40
CA LEU A 663 -8.59 -19.71 28.02
C LEU A 663 -9.64 -18.96 27.19
N PHE A 664 -10.60 -18.37 27.88
CA PHE A 664 -11.72 -17.60 27.31
C PHE A 664 -12.69 -18.45 26.48
N SER A 665 -12.58 -19.79 26.51
CA SER A 665 -13.33 -20.70 25.64
C SER A 665 -13.13 -20.43 24.14
N ILE A 666 -12.00 -19.83 23.77
CA ILE A 666 -11.67 -19.46 22.37
C ILE A 666 -10.72 -20.50 21.78
N GLN A 667 -11.07 -21.08 20.64
CA GLN A 667 -10.16 -21.97 19.91
C GLN A 667 -9.09 -21.16 19.17
N VAL A 668 -7.84 -21.58 19.29
CA VAL A 668 -6.74 -21.02 18.48
C VAL A 668 -6.89 -21.54 17.04
N PRO A 669 -6.89 -20.66 16.02
CA PRO A 669 -7.11 -21.07 14.62
C PRO A 669 -6.11 -22.10 14.06
N ASP A 670 -4.97 -22.29 14.72
CA ASP A 670 -3.83 -23.07 14.25
C ASP A 670 -3.24 -23.95 15.35
N ALA A 671 -4.06 -24.85 15.92
CA ALA A 671 -3.65 -25.80 16.95
C ALA A 671 -2.78 -26.97 16.42
N SER A 672 -2.27 -26.88 15.19
CA SER A 672 -1.51 -27.94 14.53
C SER A 672 -0.22 -28.30 15.27
N SER A 673 0.33 -27.34 16.02
CA SER A 673 1.59 -27.45 16.74
C SER A 673 1.46 -27.98 18.17
N LEU A 674 0.23 -28.08 18.71
CA LEU A 674 -0.01 -28.71 20.01
C LEU A 674 0.40 -30.20 20.00
N ALA A 675 0.19 -30.89 18.87
CA ALA A 675 0.62 -32.29 18.73
C ALA A 675 2.13 -32.45 18.97
N ALA A 676 2.95 -31.60 18.33
CA ALA A 676 4.41 -31.63 18.50
C ALA A 676 4.86 -31.34 19.94
N LEU A 677 4.10 -30.54 20.70
CA LEU A 677 4.36 -30.30 22.12
C LEU A 677 3.98 -31.50 22.99
N LEU A 678 2.87 -32.18 22.66
CA LEU A 678 2.41 -33.35 23.40
C LEU A 678 3.27 -34.60 23.15
N ASP A 679 3.93 -34.67 21.99
CA ASP A 679 4.82 -35.77 21.61
C ASP A 679 6.24 -35.66 22.22
N LEU A 680 6.55 -34.59 22.97
CA LEU A 680 7.84 -34.44 23.66
C LEU A 680 8.06 -35.57 24.68
N ASP A 681 9.30 -36.02 24.85
CA ASP A 681 9.65 -37.00 25.86
C ASP A 681 9.45 -36.47 27.30
N GLU A 682 9.25 -37.38 28.25
CA GLU A 682 8.92 -37.04 29.64
C GLU A 682 9.98 -36.12 30.30
N ALA A 683 11.27 -36.33 30.02
CA ALA A 683 12.33 -35.51 30.61
C ALA A 683 12.31 -34.08 30.05
N THR A 684 12.06 -33.93 28.75
CA THR A 684 11.85 -32.62 28.12
C THR A 684 10.58 -31.94 28.63
N GLN A 685 9.48 -32.68 28.77
CA GLN A 685 8.23 -32.15 29.34
C GLN A 685 8.46 -31.59 30.75
N GLN A 686 9.17 -32.30 31.63
CA GLN A 686 9.49 -31.80 32.97
C GLN A 686 10.29 -30.49 32.95
N LYS A 687 11.27 -30.35 32.04
CA LYS A 687 12.02 -29.09 31.90
C LYS A 687 11.14 -27.96 31.38
N VAL A 688 10.26 -28.24 30.42
CA VAL A 688 9.29 -27.27 29.89
C VAL A 688 8.31 -26.83 30.98
N GLN A 689 7.78 -27.76 31.79
CA GLN A 689 6.91 -27.45 32.94
C GLN A 689 7.61 -26.50 33.91
N ARG A 690 8.85 -26.81 34.31
CA ARG A 690 9.63 -25.95 35.21
C ARG A 690 9.85 -24.55 34.64
N ALA A 691 10.23 -24.46 33.37
CA ALA A 691 10.43 -23.17 32.71
C ALA A 691 9.10 -22.39 32.57
N PHE A 692 8.00 -23.07 32.28
CA PHE A 692 6.67 -22.49 32.15
C PHE A 692 6.14 -21.93 33.49
N SER A 693 6.29 -22.68 34.59
CA SER A 693 5.95 -22.19 35.94
C SER A 693 6.75 -20.93 36.28
N HIS A 694 8.05 -20.90 35.95
CA HIS A 694 8.89 -19.70 36.13
C HIS A 694 8.38 -18.50 35.30
N PHE A 695 7.90 -18.72 34.08
CA PHE A 695 7.28 -17.66 33.29
C PHE A 695 6.00 -17.17 33.95
N CYS A 696 5.16 -18.07 34.48
CA CYS A 696 3.91 -17.74 35.15
C CYS A 696 4.13 -16.84 36.37
N VAL A 697 5.18 -17.06 37.17
CA VAL A 697 5.56 -16.15 38.27
C VAL A 697 5.68 -14.71 37.76
N ASN A 698 6.46 -14.50 36.69
CA ASN A 698 6.69 -13.18 36.16
C ASN A 698 5.47 -12.63 35.39
N PHE A 699 4.70 -13.49 34.72
CA PHE A 699 3.49 -13.11 33.99
C PHE A 699 2.40 -12.62 34.95
N VAL A 700 2.21 -13.27 36.11
CA VAL A 700 1.31 -12.75 37.16
C VAL A 700 1.71 -11.33 37.56
N ALA A 701 3.00 -11.07 37.78
CA ALA A 701 3.48 -9.73 38.11
C ALA A 701 3.26 -8.72 36.96
N VAL A 702 3.37 -9.15 35.70
CA VAL A 702 3.04 -8.30 34.55
C VAL A 702 1.55 -8.01 34.51
N THR A 703 0.68 -9.01 34.69
CA THR A 703 -0.79 -8.86 34.74
C THR A 703 -1.20 -7.89 35.83
N GLU A 704 -0.69 -8.07 37.05
CA GLU A 704 -1.02 -7.23 38.21
C GLU A 704 -0.50 -5.80 38.07
N ARG A 705 0.52 -5.55 37.24
CA ARG A 705 1.05 -4.20 37.00
C ARG A 705 0.38 -3.51 35.82
N GLN A 706 0.00 -4.27 34.81
CA GLN A 706 -0.41 -3.74 33.51
C GLN A 706 -1.92 -3.82 33.26
N LEU A 707 -2.60 -4.80 33.85
CA LEU A 707 -4.04 -5.01 33.72
C LEU A 707 -4.76 -4.82 35.08
N ASP A 708 -4.12 -4.08 35.99
CA ASP A 708 -4.65 -3.77 37.32
C ASP A 708 -6.03 -3.11 37.28
N ASP A 709 -6.26 -2.24 36.29
CA ASP A 709 -7.55 -1.60 36.06
C ASP A 709 -8.71 -2.59 35.90
N PHE A 710 -8.45 -3.83 35.48
CA PHE A 710 -9.45 -4.87 35.24
C PHE A 710 -9.51 -5.94 36.34
N LEU A 711 -8.55 -5.96 37.26
CA LEU A 711 -8.51 -6.92 38.36
C LEU A 711 -9.40 -6.46 39.54
N PRO A 712 -9.74 -7.34 40.50
CA PRO A 712 -10.55 -6.96 41.66
C PRO A 712 -10.01 -5.71 42.38
N GLY A 713 -10.85 -4.68 42.49
CA GLY A 713 -10.48 -3.36 43.05
C GLY A 713 -9.96 -2.35 42.01
N GLY A 714 -9.76 -2.77 40.77
CA GLY A 714 -9.39 -1.94 39.63
C GLY A 714 -10.55 -1.07 39.12
N ARG A 715 -10.21 -0.04 38.33
CA ARG A 715 -11.14 1.00 37.86
C ARG A 715 -12.30 0.46 37.01
N TYR A 716 -12.04 -0.56 36.19
CA TYR A 716 -12.99 -1.14 35.24
C TYR A 716 -13.48 -2.53 35.67
N HIS A 717 -13.09 -3.02 36.85
CA HIS A 717 -13.56 -4.29 37.36
C HIS A 717 -15.02 -4.21 37.81
N ALA A 718 -15.90 -4.93 37.11
CA ALA A 718 -17.33 -5.04 37.42
C ALA A 718 -18.03 -3.67 37.61
N VAL A 719 -17.67 -2.68 36.78
CA VAL A 719 -18.28 -1.34 36.82
C VAL A 719 -19.77 -1.44 36.56
N GLN A 720 -20.57 -0.82 37.42
CA GLN A 720 -22.03 -0.74 37.28
C GLN A 720 -22.54 0.69 37.03
N ASP A 721 -21.65 1.69 37.02
CA ASP A 721 -22.02 3.07 36.72
C ASP A 721 -22.52 3.20 35.27
N PRO A 722 -23.80 3.51 35.03
CA PRO A 722 -24.37 3.58 33.69
C PRO A 722 -23.68 4.63 32.81
N GLN A 723 -23.18 5.73 33.38
CA GLN A 723 -22.52 6.78 32.61
C GLN A 723 -21.13 6.37 32.13
N VAL A 724 -20.42 5.55 32.91
CA VAL A 724 -19.13 5.00 32.50
C VAL A 724 -19.33 3.88 31.48
N LEU A 725 -20.31 3.01 31.70
CA LEU A 725 -20.66 1.94 30.76
C LEU A 725 -21.05 2.51 29.39
N GLU A 726 -21.89 3.55 29.33
CA GLU A 726 -22.28 4.15 28.06
C GLU A 726 -21.10 4.83 27.35
N ARG A 727 -20.17 5.44 28.09
CA ARG A 727 -18.94 6.02 27.53
C ARG A 727 -18.00 4.95 26.96
N LEU A 728 -17.88 3.81 27.62
CA LEU A 728 -17.00 2.71 27.20
C LEU A 728 -17.62 1.78 26.15
N ARG A 729 -18.92 1.92 25.87
CA ARG A 729 -19.70 1.02 25.02
C ARG A 729 -19.12 0.85 23.61
N HIS A 730 -18.52 1.90 23.07
CA HIS A 730 -17.92 1.90 21.73
C HIS A 730 -16.38 1.87 21.76
N SER A 731 -15.77 1.91 22.95
CA SER A 731 -14.33 1.83 23.11
C SER A 731 -13.83 0.44 22.74
N HIS A 732 -12.90 0.36 21.79
CA HIS A 732 -12.24 -0.89 21.48
C HIS A 732 -11.20 -1.24 22.56
N ILE A 733 -10.95 -2.54 22.77
CA ILE A 733 -9.88 -3.02 23.67
C ILE A 733 -8.47 -2.91 23.09
N THR A 734 -8.33 -2.63 21.79
CA THR A 734 -7.04 -2.49 21.11
C THR A 734 -6.97 -1.30 20.18
N ASN A 735 -5.74 -0.91 19.84
CA ASN A 735 -5.42 0.08 18.83
C ASN A 735 -4.85 -0.56 17.54
N LEU A 736 -5.33 -1.75 17.14
CA LEU A 736 -4.77 -2.48 15.99
C LEU A 736 -5.04 -1.80 14.63
N LEU A 737 -6.06 -0.94 14.53
CA LEU A 737 -6.26 -0.12 13.34
C LEU A 737 -5.08 0.83 13.10
N GLY A 738 -4.48 1.39 14.16
CA GLY A 738 -3.30 2.25 14.08
C GLY A 738 -2.12 1.52 13.44
N GLU A 739 -1.85 0.30 13.89
CA GLU A 739 -0.82 -0.59 13.31
C GLU A 739 -1.08 -0.89 11.83
N ALA A 740 -2.34 -1.16 11.47
CA ALA A 740 -2.70 -1.40 10.09
C ALA A 740 -2.55 -0.13 9.21
N CYS A 741 -2.83 1.05 9.77
CA CYS A 741 -2.57 2.33 9.11
C CYS A 741 -1.05 2.55 8.92
N PHE A 742 -0.23 2.23 9.92
CA PHE A 742 1.23 2.30 9.77
C PHE A 742 1.78 1.29 8.76
N GLY A 743 1.20 0.09 8.66
CA GLY A 743 1.53 -0.84 7.58
C GLY A 743 1.24 -0.26 6.19
N ASP A 744 0.12 0.46 6.02
CA ASP A 744 -0.15 1.19 4.78
C ASP A 744 0.80 2.37 4.56
N LEU A 745 1.20 3.07 5.62
CA LEU A 745 2.19 4.14 5.56
C LEU A 745 3.54 3.60 5.09
N ASP A 746 4.02 2.49 5.65
CA ASP A 746 5.29 1.87 5.28
C ASP A 746 5.31 1.49 3.79
N ILE A 747 4.23 0.87 3.29
CA ILE A 747 4.08 0.58 1.86
C ILE A 747 4.08 1.87 1.05
N SER A 748 3.33 2.89 1.49
CA SER A 748 3.20 4.16 0.77
C SER A 748 4.52 4.95 0.72
N ILE A 749 5.30 4.96 1.79
CA ILE A 749 6.64 5.56 1.82
C ILE A 749 7.56 4.81 0.87
N TYR A 750 7.54 3.47 0.90
CA TYR A 750 8.34 2.66 -0.01
C TYR A 750 8.01 2.93 -1.49
N THR A 751 6.72 2.94 -1.85
CA THR A 751 6.30 3.18 -3.25
C THR A 751 6.41 4.64 -3.67
N HIS A 752 6.39 5.58 -2.73
CA HIS A 752 6.34 7.01 -2.98
C HIS A 752 7.29 7.80 -2.06
N ARG A 753 8.57 7.42 -1.99
CA ARG A 753 9.59 7.97 -1.07
C ARG A 753 9.67 9.50 -1.02
N ASN A 754 9.42 10.16 -2.15
CA ASN A 754 9.50 11.61 -2.28
C ASN A 754 8.17 12.36 -2.02
N SER A 755 7.13 11.66 -1.57
CA SER A 755 5.83 12.26 -1.27
C SER A 755 5.80 12.93 0.10
N SER A 756 4.90 13.91 0.23
CA SER A 756 4.65 14.58 1.52
C SER A 756 3.80 13.70 2.44
N VAL A 757 3.90 13.92 3.75
CA VAL A 757 3.04 13.25 4.76
C VAL A 757 1.55 13.48 4.51
N HIS A 758 1.19 14.68 4.01
CA HIS A 758 -0.16 14.99 3.53
C HIS A 758 -0.66 13.98 2.48
N HIS A 759 0.20 13.60 1.53
CA HIS A 759 -0.17 12.65 0.47
C HIS A 759 -0.36 11.24 1.04
N HIS A 760 0.58 10.76 1.86
CA HIS A 760 0.46 9.45 2.52
C HIS A 760 -0.81 9.37 3.39
N SER A 761 -1.08 10.42 4.18
CA SER A 761 -2.31 10.54 4.97
C SER A 761 -3.56 10.49 4.10
N THR A 762 -3.55 11.20 2.96
CA THR A 762 -4.66 11.19 2.00
C THR A 762 -4.97 9.78 1.50
N LEU A 763 -3.94 9.04 1.06
CA LEU A 763 -4.12 7.68 0.55
C LEU A 763 -4.68 6.75 1.64
N THR A 764 -4.08 6.78 2.84
CA THR A 764 -4.52 5.94 3.95
C THR A 764 -5.96 6.26 4.36
N MET A 765 -6.31 7.54 4.52
CA MET A 765 -7.66 7.93 4.91
C MET A 765 -8.70 7.55 3.85
N LEU A 766 -8.45 7.81 2.56
CA LEU A 766 -9.38 7.44 1.49
C LEU A 766 -9.61 5.92 1.43
N LYS A 767 -8.54 5.13 1.59
CA LYS A 767 -8.56 3.66 1.57
C LYS A 767 -9.26 3.09 2.80
N ARG A 768 -8.82 3.47 4.00
CA ARG A 768 -9.28 2.88 5.29
C ARG A 768 -10.67 3.34 5.68
N ASN A 769 -10.97 4.63 5.51
CA ASN A 769 -12.28 5.18 5.86
C ASN A 769 -13.34 4.81 4.82
N LYS A 770 -12.93 4.24 3.68
CA LYS A 770 -13.80 3.94 2.53
C LYS A 770 -14.60 5.18 2.11
N THR A 771 -14.00 6.38 2.21
CA THR A 771 -14.68 7.67 2.03
C THR A 771 -15.41 7.72 0.70
N MET A 772 -14.77 7.34 -0.40
CA MET A 772 -15.44 7.36 -1.71
C MET A 772 -16.44 6.23 -1.88
N LYS A 773 -16.08 5.01 -1.45
CA LYS A 773 -16.84 3.79 -1.73
C LYS A 773 -18.12 3.69 -0.90
N ALA A 774 -18.05 4.01 0.39
CA ALA A 774 -19.13 3.81 1.35
C ALA A 774 -19.83 5.13 1.69
N TRP A 775 -19.10 6.16 2.09
CA TRP A 775 -19.69 7.39 2.62
C TRP A 775 -20.17 8.37 1.53
N PHE A 776 -19.27 8.80 0.64
CA PHE A 776 -19.55 9.81 -0.37
C PHE A 776 -20.65 9.37 -1.34
N ASN A 777 -20.64 8.08 -1.74
CA ASN A 777 -21.64 7.53 -2.66
C ASN A 777 -23.04 7.36 -2.05
N GLN A 778 -23.18 7.38 -0.71
CA GLN A 778 -24.48 7.32 -0.04
C GLN A 778 -25.16 8.69 0.03
N LYS A 779 -24.41 9.80 -0.14
CA LYS A 779 -24.95 11.15 -0.17
C LYS A 779 -25.76 11.39 -1.43
N SER A 780 -26.74 12.29 -1.36
CA SER A 780 -27.51 12.71 -2.53
C SER A 780 -26.62 13.38 -3.58
N ASN A 781 -27.04 13.42 -4.84
CA ASN A 781 -26.26 14.04 -5.91
C ASN A 781 -25.99 15.54 -5.64
N GLU A 782 -26.93 16.23 -4.99
CA GLU A 782 -26.76 17.64 -4.62
C GLU A 782 -25.72 17.81 -3.50
N GLU A 783 -25.77 16.98 -2.47
CA GLU A 783 -24.76 16.98 -1.40
C GLU A 783 -23.37 16.60 -1.93
N GLN A 784 -23.28 15.58 -2.79
CA GLN A 784 -22.02 15.20 -3.44
C GLN A 784 -21.42 16.38 -4.21
N ARG A 785 -22.26 17.10 -4.96
CA ARG A 785 -21.87 18.30 -5.71
C ARG A 785 -21.37 19.40 -4.77
N GLN A 786 -22.11 19.69 -3.71
CA GLN A 786 -21.72 20.72 -2.74
C GLN A 786 -20.41 20.37 -2.02
N LEU A 787 -20.23 19.10 -1.64
CA LEU A 787 -18.99 18.62 -1.02
C LEU A 787 -17.78 18.76 -1.94
N LEU A 788 -17.92 18.43 -3.23
CA LEU A 788 -16.85 18.62 -4.22
C LEU A 788 -16.54 20.10 -4.47
N LEU A 789 -17.55 20.97 -4.47
CA LEU A 789 -17.35 22.42 -4.55
C LEU A 789 -16.57 22.93 -3.34
N ASN A 790 -16.93 22.53 -2.13
CA ASN A 790 -16.21 22.89 -0.91
C ASN A 790 -14.78 22.34 -0.92
N ALA A 791 -14.61 21.08 -1.34
CA ALA A 791 -13.30 20.44 -1.46
C ALA A 791 -12.37 21.17 -2.45
N SER A 792 -12.93 21.71 -3.54
CA SER A 792 -12.16 22.41 -4.58
C SER A 792 -11.41 23.64 -4.07
N SER A 793 -11.96 24.34 -3.07
CA SER A 793 -11.35 25.51 -2.43
C SER A 793 -10.53 25.13 -1.20
N SER A 794 -11.04 24.20 -0.39
CA SER A 794 -10.46 23.85 0.92
C SER A 794 -9.30 22.86 0.84
N GLY A 795 -9.30 21.93 -0.12
CA GLY A 795 -8.21 20.95 -0.28
C GLY A 795 -6.82 21.61 -0.44
N PRO A 796 -6.66 22.60 -1.34
CA PRO A 796 -5.42 23.37 -1.45
C PRO A 796 -5.02 24.12 -0.18
N GLU A 797 -5.99 24.64 0.58
CA GLU A 797 -5.77 25.33 1.86
C GLU A 797 -5.22 24.36 2.91
N MET A 798 -5.77 23.14 3.02
CA MET A 798 -5.27 22.10 3.91
C MET A 798 -3.84 21.68 3.58
N ARG A 799 -3.52 21.49 2.30
CA ARG A 799 -2.15 21.19 1.86
C ARG A 799 -1.19 22.33 2.17
N LYS A 800 -1.64 23.58 2.11
CA LYS A 800 -0.80 24.73 2.50
C LYS A 800 -0.46 24.67 3.99
N ARG A 801 -1.45 24.42 4.86
CA ARG A 801 -1.25 24.26 6.31
C ARG A 801 -0.30 23.12 6.65
N HIS A 802 -0.48 21.94 6.03
CA HIS A 802 0.44 20.82 6.24
C HIS A 802 1.89 21.16 5.87
N ARG A 803 2.11 21.91 4.78
CA ARG A 803 3.46 22.38 4.41
C ARG A 803 4.05 23.39 5.39
N GLU A 804 3.21 24.18 6.06
CA GLU A 804 3.64 25.09 7.12
C GLU A 804 4.07 24.29 8.36
N ASN A 805 3.27 23.30 8.78
CA ASN A 805 3.62 22.37 9.85
C ASN A 805 4.94 21.63 9.57
N ASP A 806 5.14 21.11 8.35
CA ASP A 806 6.39 20.45 7.95
C ASP A 806 7.61 21.38 8.11
N ARG A 807 7.44 22.69 7.85
CA ARG A 807 8.51 23.68 8.03
C ARG A 807 8.81 23.91 9.51
N GLU A 808 7.78 24.00 10.35
CA GLU A 808 7.92 24.17 11.80
C GLU A 808 8.61 22.96 12.44
N VAL A 809 8.21 21.74 12.04
CA VAL A 809 8.85 20.50 12.50
C VAL A 809 10.33 20.49 12.11
N LYS A 810 10.66 20.85 10.87
CA LYS A 810 12.06 20.97 10.42
C LYS A 810 12.82 22.05 11.19
N ALA A 811 12.20 23.18 11.52
CA ALA A 811 12.83 24.23 12.31
C ALA A 811 13.13 23.75 13.75
N SER A 812 12.17 23.08 14.38
CA SER A 812 12.33 22.47 15.72
C SER A 812 13.43 21.42 15.73
N LYS A 813 13.50 20.54 14.72
CA LYS A 813 14.58 19.55 14.55
C LYS A 813 15.96 20.24 14.42
N ARG A 814 16.07 21.31 13.63
CA ARG A 814 17.33 22.08 13.51
C ARG A 814 17.76 22.69 14.84
N GLN A 815 16.82 23.27 15.59
CA GLN A 815 17.11 23.84 16.90
C GLN A 815 17.62 22.78 17.88
N LYS A 816 17.02 21.59 17.90
CA LYS A 816 17.49 20.47 18.72
C LYS A 816 18.87 19.99 18.32
N LEU A 817 19.13 19.88 17.02
CA LEU A 817 20.45 19.51 16.53
C LEU A 817 21.52 20.54 16.95
N GLN A 818 21.22 21.83 16.87
CA GLN A 818 22.11 22.90 17.34
C GLN A 818 22.37 22.81 18.85
N LEU A 819 21.34 22.59 19.67
CA LEU A 819 21.48 22.40 21.11
C LEU A 819 22.30 21.15 21.44
N GLN A 820 22.13 20.06 20.70
CA GLN A 820 22.92 18.84 20.87
C GLN A 820 24.39 19.07 20.49
N GLN A 821 24.66 19.77 19.39
CA GLN A 821 26.02 20.17 19.01
C GLN A 821 26.68 21.04 20.09
N GLN A 822 25.95 22.01 20.65
CA GLN A 822 26.45 22.83 21.76
C GLN A 822 26.75 22.01 23.02
N ARG A 823 25.91 21.02 23.36
CA ARG A 823 26.15 20.11 24.49
C ARG A 823 27.35 19.21 24.26
N THR A 824 27.46 18.61 23.08
CA THR A 824 28.61 17.76 22.71
C THR A 824 29.91 18.57 22.73
N GLU A 825 29.89 19.81 22.25
CA GLU A 825 31.04 20.70 22.30
C GLU A 825 31.38 21.12 23.74
N ALA A 826 30.38 21.45 24.57
CA ALA A 826 30.59 21.73 25.98
C ALA A 826 31.17 20.52 26.74
N ASP A 827 30.68 19.30 26.47
CA ASP A 827 31.20 18.07 27.05
C ASP A 827 32.62 17.76 26.54
N ARG A 828 32.91 18.04 25.27
CA ARG A 828 34.25 17.92 24.69
C ARG A 828 35.21 18.91 25.34
N GLN A 829 34.80 20.16 25.53
CA GLN A 829 35.58 21.19 26.22
C GLN A 829 35.79 20.83 27.69
N LYS A 830 34.77 20.31 28.37
CA LYS A 830 34.89 19.83 29.75
C LYS A 830 35.88 18.68 29.84
N LYS A 831 35.78 17.66 28.99
CA LYS A 831 36.75 16.54 28.93
C LYS A 831 38.15 17.03 28.58
N ALA A 832 38.29 18.00 27.68
CA ALA A 832 39.59 18.59 27.33
C ALA A 832 40.21 19.34 28.51
N ARG A 833 39.41 20.10 29.28
CA ARG A 833 39.85 20.76 30.52
C ARG A 833 40.25 19.75 31.58
N GLU A 834 39.43 18.72 31.83
CA GLU A 834 39.77 17.64 32.77
C GLU A 834 41.10 16.94 32.40
N LYS A 835 41.32 16.66 31.11
CA LYS A 835 42.60 16.11 30.63
C LYS A 835 43.76 17.09 30.84
N ALA A 836 43.56 18.39 30.61
CA ALA A 836 44.57 19.42 30.82
C ALA A 836 44.94 19.59 32.30
N ASP A 837 43.94 19.56 33.19
CA ASP A 837 44.12 19.64 34.64
C ASP A 837 44.91 18.43 35.16
N ILE A 838 44.53 17.21 34.74
CA ILE A 838 45.29 15.99 35.06
C ILE A 838 46.73 16.09 34.56
N ALA A 839 46.95 16.54 33.32
CA ALA A 839 48.29 16.73 32.78
C ALA A 839 49.08 17.83 33.51
N GLN A 840 48.42 18.83 34.08
CA GLN A 840 49.05 19.86 34.90
C GLN A 840 49.43 19.32 36.29
N GLU A 841 48.56 18.57 36.96
CA GLU A 841 48.86 17.91 38.24
C GLU A 841 50.07 16.96 38.09
N ILE A 842 50.10 16.15 37.02
CA ILE A 842 51.23 15.27 36.71
C ILE A 842 52.53 16.06 36.53
N ARG A 843 52.48 17.23 35.88
CA ARG A 843 53.65 18.12 35.74
C ARG A 843 54.12 18.66 37.09
N GLN A 844 53.21 19.01 38.00
CA GLN A 844 53.55 19.45 39.35
C GLN A 844 54.22 18.33 40.18
N ASP A 845 53.84 17.08 39.93
CA ASP A 845 54.43 15.90 40.56
C ASP A 845 55.77 15.45 39.91
N GLY A 846 56.28 16.20 38.93
CA GLY A 846 57.55 15.96 38.26
C GLY A 846 57.47 15.05 37.03
N GLY A 847 56.28 14.86 36.45
CA GLY A 847 56.06 14.11 35.22
C GLY A 847 55.34 12.78 35.41
N ALA A 848 55.00 12.13 34.29
CA ALA A 848 54.39 10.81 34.30
C ALA A 848 55.44 9.75 34.65
N CYS A 849 55.08 8.79 35.51
CA CYS A 849 55.97 7.69 35.86
C CYS A 849 56.18 6.76 34.66
N SER A 850 57.42 6.53 34.22
CA SER A 850 57.71 5.62 33.11
C SER A 850 58.25 4.27 33.55
N SER A 851 58.61 4.13 34.82
CA SER A 851 59.14 2.89 35.41
C SER A 851 58.63 2.67 36.84
N ALA A 852 58.79 1.44 37.35
CA ALA A 852 58.47 1.14 38.75
C ALA A 852 59.28 2.01 39.74
N GLY A 853 60.53 2.35 39.41
CA GLY A 853 61.37 3.24 40.21
C GLY A 853 60.90 4.70 40.22
N ASP A 854 60.18 5.15 39.18
CA ASP A 854 59.56 6.49 39.21
C ASP A 854 58.39 6.55 40.18
N VAL A 855 57.64 5.45 40.32
CA VAL A 855 56.56 5.33 41.30
C VAL A 855 57.12 5.44 42.72
N ASP A 856 58.24 4.77 43.01
CA ASP A 856 58.93 4.87 44.31
C ASP A 856 59.39 6.30 44.59
N ARG A 857 60.06 6.94 43.64
CA ARG A 857 60.51 8.34 43.76
C ARG A 857 59.35 9.33 43.92
N LEU A 858 58.20 9.07 43.32
CA LEU A 858 56.99 9.88 43.48
C LEU A 858 56.46 9.77 44.92
N LEU A 859 56.43 8.55 45.47
CA LEU A 859 55.94 8.28 46.82
C LEU A 859 56.89 8.78 47.91
N GLU A 860 58.20 8.80 47.68
CA GLU A 860 59.18 9.38 48.59
C GLU A 860 59.05 10.90 48.70
N ARG A 861 58.64 11.57 47.62
CA ARG A 861 58.45 13.03 47.56
C ARG A 861 57.21 13.54 48.32
N LYS A 862 56.28 12.66 48.69
CA LYS A 862 55.05 13.03 49.41
C LYS A 862 55.15 12.58 50.87
N ALA A 863 54.95 13.50 51.81
CA ALA A 863 55.10 13.21 53.24
C ALA A 863 53.86 12.51 53.82
N LEU A 864 52.67 12.90 53.39
CA LEU A 864 51.41 12.38 53.93
C LEU A 864 50.87 11.22 53.08
N GLN A 865 50.34 10.19 53.76
CA GLN A 865 49.67 9.06 53.10
C GLN A 865 48.54 9.50 52.15
N ARG A 866 47.79 10.54 52.52
CA ARG A 866 46.71 11.11 51.70
C ARG A 866 47.23 11.70 50.40
N GLU A 867 48.41 12.31 50.42
CA GLU A 867 49.06 12.91 49.24
C GLU A 867 49.64 11.83 48.32
N LYS A 868 50.24 10.78 48.90
CA LYS A 868 50.69 9.59 48.16
C LYS A 868 49.54 8.93 47.39
N LEU A 869 48.39 8.77 48.05
CA LEU A 869 47.19 8.20 47.44
C LEU A 869 46.65 9.07 46.30
N ALA A 870 46.63 10.39 46.49
CA ALA A 870 46.20 11.34 45.47
C ALA A 870 47.11 11.29 44.24
N ALA A 871 48.43 11.31 44.45
CA ALA A 871 49.43 11.25 43.38
C ALA A 871 49.31 9.96 42.54
N LEU A 872 49.18 8.79 43.17
CA LEU A 872 48.98 7.52 42.46
C LEU A 872 47.67 7.50 41.66
N LYS A 873 46.57 8.01 42.24
CA LYS A 873 45.29 8.12 41.52
C LYS A 873 45.39 9.06 40.33
N THR A 874 46.13 10.16 40.44
CA THR A 874 46.35 11.10 39.34
C THR A 874 47.22 10.45 38.24
N GLN A 875 48.26 9.69 38.56
CA GLN A 875 49.05 8.91 37.59
C GLN A 875 48.17 7.88 36.85
N ILE A 876 47.36 7.09 37.56
CA ILE A 876 46.45 6.12 36.95
C ILE A 876 45.41 6.82 36.06
N ARG A 877 44.86 7.95 36.49
CA ARG A 877 43.94 8.76 35.67
C ARG A 877 44.62 9.31 34.41
N PHE A 878 45.89 9.70 34.48
CA PHE A 878 46.65 10.18 33.33
C PHE A 878 46.82 9.08 32.28
N PHE A 879 47.29 7.89 32.66
CA PHE A 879 47.42 6.76 31.73
C PHE A 879 46.08 6.34 31.12
N ARG A 880 45.01 6.33 31.92
CA ARG A 880 43.69 5.88 31.45
C ARG A 880 42.94 6.91 30.60
N HIS A 881 42.91 8.18 31.03
CA HIS A 881 42.06 9.21 30.43
C HIS A 881 42.79 10.15 29.47
N VAL A 882 44.07 10.42 29.71
CA VAL A 882 44.88 11.29 28.84
C VAL A 882 45.54 10.46 27.75
N LEU A 883 46.25 9.39 28.11
CA LEU A 883 46.96 8.52 27.16
C LEU A 883 46.10 7.39 26.57
N GLY A 884 44.91 7.12 27.15
CA GLY A 884 43.92 6.21 26.55
C GLY A 884 44.17 4.71 26.80
N PHE A 885 45.05 4.34 27.74
CA PHE A 885 45.31 2.93 28.05
C PHE A 885 44.09 2.25 28.69
N LYS A 886 43.68 1.11 28.12
CA LYS A 886 42.62 0.24 28.64
C LYS A 886 43.24 -1.02 29.25
N SER A 887 43.70 -0.93 30.50
CA SER A 887 44.27 -2.07 31.24
C SER A 887 43.46 -2.33 32.52
N GLU A 888 43.23 -3.62 32.81
CA GLU A 888 42.62 -4.08 34.06
C GLU A 888 43.46 -3.76 35.30
N LEU A 889 44.75 -3.44 35.11
CA LEU A 889 45.68 -3.01 36.15
C LEU A 889 45.50 -1.52 36.53
N LEU A 890 44.77 -0.73 35.75
CA LEU A 890 44.53 0.70 36.00
C LEU A 890 43.18 0.96 36.70
N LYS A 891 42.97 0.32 37.86
CA LYS A 891 41.76 0.46 38.69
C LYS A 891 41.97 1.47 39.82
N LEU A 892 40.97 2.32 40.08
CA LEU A 892 41.04 3.38 41.10
C LEU A 892 40.52 2.96 42.50
N THR A 893 40.00 1.75 42.64
CA THR A 893 39.26 1.27 43.82
C THR A 893 40.13 0.60 44.88
N GLN A 894 41.44 0.48 44.66
CA GLN A 894 42.37 -0.15 45.60
C GLN A 894 42.85 0.83 46.68
N ASP A 895 43.38 0.28 47.77
CA ASP A 895 44.11 1.01 48.80
C ASP A 895 45.52 1.41 48.29
N LEU A 896 46.27 2.15 49.10
CA LEU A 896 47.57 2.69 48.70
C LEU A 896 48.53 1.61 48.16
N PRO A 897 48.76 0.47 48.85
CA PRO A 897 49.65 -0.58 48.36
C PRO A 897 49.13 -1.25 47.08
N GLY A 898 47.80 -1.44 46.97
CA GLY A 898 47.20 -2.00 45.77
C GLY A 898 47.39 -1.11 44.54
N LEU A 899 47.16 0.20 44.67
CA LEU A 899 47.37 1.15 43.56
C LEU A 899 48.84 1.26 43.15
N GLU A 900 49.75 1.22 44.12
CA GLU A 900 51.20 1.23 43.86
C GLU A 900 51.61 -0.01 43.07
N GLN A 901 51.21 -1.20 43.54
CA GLN A 901 51.54 -2.47 42.89
C GLN A 901 50.95 -2.55 41.49
N SER A 902 49.67 -2.20 41.33
CA SER A 902 49.01 -2.28 40.02
C SER A 902 49.57 -1.27 39.01
N LEU A 903 49.99 -0.08 39.45
CA LEU A 903 50.69 0.87 38.57
C LEU A 903 52.09 0.37 38.19
N LYS A 904 52.85 -0.21 39.12
CA LYS A 904 54.18 -0.79 38.85
C LYS A 904 54.09 -1.97 37.87
N GLU A 905 53.13 -2.87 38.08
CA GLU A 905 52.86 -4.00 37.17
C GLU A 905 52.43 -3.52 35.79
N PHE A 906 51.57 -2.50 35.71
CA PHE A 906 51.20 -1.88 34.46
C PHE A 906 52.44 -1.35 33.72
N LEU A 907 53.28 -0.55 34.38
CA LEU A 907 54.48 0.03 33.76
C LEU A 907 55.53 -1.02 33.38
N ALA A 908 55.65 -2.11 34.15
CA ALA A 908 56.52 -3.23 33.81
C ALA A 908 55.99 -4.06 32.63
N SER A 909 54.67 -4.04 32.38
CA SER A 909 54.03 -4.72 31.25
C SER A 909 54.01 -3.90 29.96
N GLN A 910 54.33 -2.61 30.02
CA GLN A 910 54.45 -1.77 28.82
C GLN A 910 55.85 -1.93 28.23
N ASP A 911 55.94 -2.30 26.94
CA ASP A 911 57.19 -2.18 26.18
C ASP A 911 57.63 -0.70 26.13
N PRO A 912 58.94 -0.40 26.06
CA PRO A 912 59.44 0.96 26.04
C PRO A 912 58.80 1.75 24.88
N PHE A 913 58.07 2.81 25.24
CA PHE A 913 57.27 3.71 24.40
C PHE A 913 57.64 3.70 22.90
N PRO A 914 56.75 3.29 21.99
CA PRO A 914 56.91 3.57 20.58
C PRO A 914 56.70 5.06 20.33
N GLU A 915 57.62 5.69 19.57
CA GLU A 915 57.49 7.06 19.09
C GLU A 915 56.12 7.31 18.43
N HIS A 916 55.56 8.48 18.74
CA HIS A 916 54.28 9.01 18.26
C HIS A 916 53.88 8.53 16.85
N ARG A 917 52.83 7.70 16.77
CA ARG A 917 51.96 7.63 15.59
C ARG A 917 50.70 8.42 15.88
N ASP A 918 50.53 9.55 15.21
CA ASP A 918 49.26 10.25 15.08
C ASP A 918 48.24 9.33 14.40
N ARG A 919 47.54 8.53 15.19
CA ARG A 919 46.27 7.93 14.82
C ARG A 919 45.17 8.70 15.54
N VAL A 920 44.69 9.73 14.86
CA VAL A 920 43.38 10.30 15.15
C VAL A 920 42.35 9.24 14.78
N ASP A 921 41.90 8.47 15.77
CA ASP A 921 40.74 7.58 15.65
C ASP A 921 39.49 8.45 15.41
N ASN A 922 39.19 8.69 14.13
CA ASN A 922 37.84 9.07 13.70
C ASN A 922 36.98 7.80 13.63
N ASN A 923 36.61 7.25 14.79
CA ASN A 923 35.43 6.40 14.89
C ASN A 923 34.20 7.30 14.99
N LEU A 924 33.70 7.71 13.82
CA LEU A 924 32.32 8.13 13.67
C LEU A 924 31.51 6.87 13.37
N ASP A 925 30.50 6.64 14.19
CA ASP A 925 29.51 5.58 14.02
C ASP A 925 28.85 5.72 12.63
N GLU A 926 29.14 4.79 11.71
CA GLU A 926 28.44 4.65 10.43
C GLU A 926 27.38 3.54 10.58
N GLU A 927 26.12 3.95 10.61
CA GLU A 927 24.95 3.08 10.42
C GLU A 927 24.73 2.89 8.91
N ASP A 928 24.72 1.63 8.47
CA ASP A 928 24.47 1.20 7.09
C ASP A 928 23.02 1.45 6.66
N GLU A 929 22.83 2.07 5.49
CA GLU A 929 21.56 2.08 4.74
C GLU A 929 21.81 1.80 3.24
N PRO A 930 20.86 1.12 2.55
CA PRO A 930 21.09 0.33 1.34
C PRO A 930 20.80 1.06 0.02
N SER A 931 21.54 0.70 -1.04
CA SER A 931 21.44 1.24 -2.40
C SER A 931 20.53 0.42 -3.32
N GLU A 932 19.72 1.12 -4.13
CA GLU A 932 18.88 0.60 -5.22
C GLU A 932 19.69 0.48 -6.54
N SER A 933 19.36 -0.54 -7.33
CA SER A 933 19.98 -0.92 -8.60
C SER A 933 19.12 -0.52 -9.81
N ASP A 934 19.75 -0.11 -10.91
CA ASP A 934 19.42 -0.66 -12.25
C ASP A 934 20.56 -0.36 -13.24
N SER A 935 20.92 -1.35 -14.06
CA SER A 935 22.05 -1.34 -14.98
C SER A 935 21.61 -1.60 -16.42
N SER A 936 22.32 -1.00 -17.38
CA SER A 936 22.41 -1.52 -18.75
C SER A 936 23.75 -1.13 -19.35
N ALA A 937 24.50 -2.15 -19.77
CA ALA A 937 25.86 -2.07 -20.30
C ALA A 937 25.91 -1.74 -21.80
N SER A 938 26.99 -1.11 -22.23
CA SER A 938 27.53 -1.25 -23.59
C SER A 938 29.05 -1.11 -23.56
N GLU A 939 29.73 -2.13 -24.08
CA GLU A 939 31.17 -2.29 -24.20
C GLU A 939 31.75 -1.34 -25.27
N HIS A 940 32.86 -0.67 -24.97
CA HIS A 940 33.78 -0.16 -26.00
C HIS A 940 35.23 -0.16 -25.51
N GLU A 941 36.07 -0.91 -26.25
CA GLU A 941 37.53 -0.87 -26.22
C GLU A 941 38.03 0.46 -26.81
N ASN A 942 39.04 1.11 -26.21
CA ASN A 942 40.27 1.49 -26.94
C ASN A 942 41.32 2.24 -26.10
N ASP A 943 42.54 1.69 -26.18
CA ASP A 943 43.80 2.25 -26.68
C ASP A 943 44.29 3.66 -26.26
N GLN A 944 45.53 3.66 -25.75
CA GLN A 944 46.26 4.76 -25.12
C GLN A 944 46.81 5.79 -26.13
N ARG A 945 46.68 7.10 -25.82
CA ARG A 945 47.61 8.16 -26.26
C ARG A 945 47.75 9.27 -25.20
N VAL A 946 48.98 9.72 -24.95
CA VAL A 946 49.31 10.88 -24.10
C VAL A 946 49.84 11.97 -25.02
N ASP A 947 49.02 12.99 -25.26
CA ASP A 947 49.42 14.29 -25.83
C ASP A 947 48.78 15.37 -24.94
N SER A 948 49.44 15.76 -23.85
CA SER A 948 48.91 16.76 -22.90
C SER A 948 48.83 18.18 -23.47
N ASP A 949 49.40 18.43 -24.66
CA ASP A 949 49.29 19.71 -25.36
C ASP A 949 47.98 19.75 -26.16
N GLY A 950 46.84 19.83 -25.47
CA GLY A 950 45.53 19.99 -26.13
C GLY A 950 44.30 19.43 -25.40
N PHE A 951 44.41 19.04 -24.12
CA PHE A 951 43.22 18.60 -23.39
C PHE A 951 42.22 19.76 -23.24
N SER A 952 40.96 19.51 -23.59
CA SER A 952 39.84 20.41 -23.34
C SER A 952 38.65 19.61 -22.84
N PHE A 953 37.92 20.17 -21.89
CA PHE A 953 36.74 19.51 -21.33
C PHE A 953 35.61 19.49 -22.38
N ALA A 954 35.32 18.31 -22.91
CA ALA A 954 34.34 18.14 -23.99
C ALA A 954 33.02 17.50 -23.53
N GLN A 955 33.04 16.67 -22.48
CA GLN A 955 31.86 15.89 -22.06
C GLN A 955 31.75 15.73 -20.53
N THR A 956 30.53 15.92 -20.00
CA THR A 956 30.19 15.55 -18.61
C THR A 956 30.18 14.03 -18.45
N GLY A 957 30.77 13.52 -17.38
CA GLY A 957 30.98 12.08 -17.15
C GLY A 957 32.36 11.59 -17.60
N GLN A 958 33.17 12.44 -18.23
CA GLN A 958 34.55 12.14 -18.60
C GLN A 958 35.41 11.90 -17.35
N THR A 959 36.22 10.83 -17.38
CA THR A 959 37.20 10.50 -16.33
C THR A 959 38.48 11.26 -16.59
N VAL A 960 39.06 11.85 -15.53
CA VAL A 960 40.28 12.66 -15.62
C VAL A 960 41.22 12.34 -14.45
N ALA A 961 42.53 12.40 -14.71
CA ALA A 961 43.57 12.39 -13.69
C ALA A 961 44.25 13.76 -13.68
N VAL A 962 44.27 14.38 -12.50
CA VAL A 962 44.64 15.78 -12.28
C VAL A 962 45.87 15.84 -11.37
N PHE A 963 46.86 16.64 -11.74
CA PHE A 963 48.00 16.97 -10.91
C PHE A 963 47.61 18.01 -9.84
N TYR A 964 47.80 17.68 -8.55
CA TYR A 964 47.52 18.58 -7.43
C TYR A 964 48.35 18.19 -6.19
N ASP A 965 48.86 19.17 -5.44
CA ASP A 965 49.67 18.98 -4.21
C ASP A 965 50.79 17.92 -4.35
N GLU A 966 51.59 18.02 -5.42
CA GLU A 966 52.71 17.09 -5.71
C GLU A 966 52.30 15.60 -5.82
N THR A 967 51.00 15.35 -6.03
CA THR A 967 50.43 14.03 -6.29
C THR A 967 49.38 14.10 -7.39
N PHE A 968 48.73 12.97 -7.72
CA PHE A 968 47.59 13.00 -8.64
C PHE A 968 46.30 12.48 -8.01
N HIS A 969 45.21 13.07 -8.47
CA HIS A 969 43.85 12.76 -8.07
C HIS A 969 43.04 12.35 -9.30
N VAL A 970 42.22 11.30 -9.13
CA VAL A 970 41.34 10.79 -10.19
C VAL A 970 39.93 11.25 -9.90
N GLY A 971 39.20 11.73 -10.91
CA GLY A 971 37.83 12.20 -10.75
C GLY A 971 37.00 12.12 -12.02
N THR A 972 35.75 12.54 -11.91
CA THR A 972 34.80 12.60 -13.02
C THR A 972 34.28 14.01 -13.20
N VAL A 973 34.25 14.49 -14.44
CA VAL A 973 33.75 15.81 -14.80
C VAL A 973 32.23 15.86 -14.57
N THR A 974 31.77 16.77 -13.71
CA THR A 974 30.34 16.92 -13.35
C THR A 974 29.68 18.11 -14.02
N ASN A 975 30.43 19.19 -14.28
CA ASN A 975 29.91 20.38 -14.95
C ASN A 975 31.02 21.11 -15.71
N ILE A 976 30.86 21.31 -17.02
CA ILE A 976 31.84 22.01 -17.84
C ILE A 976 31.54 23.51 -17.79
N LEU A 977 32.51 24.31 -17.32
CA LEU A 977 32.38 25.77 -17.25
C LEU A 977 32.88 26.43 -18.54
N SER A 978 33.97 25.92 -19.09
CA SER A 978 34.53 26.30 -20.39
C SER A 978 35.34 25.14 -20.98
N ALA A 979 35.91 25.31 -22.18
CA ALA A 979 36.82 24.31 -22.75
C ALA A 979 38.07 24.07 -21.86
N ASP A 980 38.45 25.07 -21.06
CA ASP A 980 39.66 25.04 -20.24
C ASP A 980 39.38 24.86 -18.75
N GLU A 981 38.12 24.82 -18.32
CA GLU A 981 37.73 24.69 -16.91
C GLU A 981 36.47 23.86 -16.72
N ALA A 982 36.50 22.91 -15.78
CA ALA A 982 35.33 22.14 -15.40
C ALA A 982 35.33 21.77 -13.91
N LYS A 983 34.13 21.57 -13.35
CA LYS A 983 33.95 21.05 -12.00
C LYS A 983 34.13 19.53 -12.01
N VAL A 984 35.13 19.03 -11.30
CA VAL A 984 35.48 17.60 -11.20
C VAL A 984 35.14 17.11 -9.81
N ASN A 985 34.48 15.95 -9.72
CA ASN A 985 34.25 15.25 -8.45
C ASN A 985 35.32 14.16 -8.30
N PHE A 986 36.11 14.22 -7.24
CA PHE A 986 37.28 13.37 -7.04
C PHE A 986 36.95 12.08 -6.29
N LEU A 987 37.68 11.03 -6.65
CA LEU A 987 37.71 9.76 -5.95
C LEU A 987 38.79 9.77 -4.87
N LYS A 988 38.49 9.11 -3.75
CA LYS A 988 39.41 8.86 -2.65
C LYS A 988 40.15 7.54 -2.86
N LYS A 989 41.48 7.60 -2.90
CA LYS A 989 42.36 6.41 -2.97
C LYS A 989 42.21 5.56 -1.70
N SER A 990 42.06 4.25 -1.87
CA SER A 990 41.95 3.28 -0.79
C SER A 990 43.31 3.10 -0.09
N SER A 991 43.29 2.95 1.23
CA SER A 991 44.51 2.65 2.01
C SER A 991 44.94 1.18 1.93
N LEU A 992 44.07 0.30 1.44
CA LEU A 992 44.31 -1.15 1.38
C LEU A 992 44.96 -1.59 0.06
N ASP A 993 44.75 -0.85 -1.02
CA ASP A 993 45.21 -1.21 -2.37
C ASP A 993 45.33 0.06 -3.23
N ASN A 994 46.52 0.26 -3.81
CA ASN A 994 46.86 1.46 -4.60
C ASN A 994 46.07 1.57 -5.91
N ASN A 995 45.47 0.48 -6.38
CA ASN A 995 44.63 0.49 -7.59
C ASN A 995 43.15 0.69 -7.27
N ARG A 996 42.76 0.83 -5.99
CA ARG A 996 41.35 0.95 -5.58
C ARG A 996 41.01 2.36 -5.17
N PHE A 997 39.94 2.88 -5.73
CA PHE A 997 39.44 4.22 -5.49
C PHE A 997 37.95 4.15 -5.12
N SER A 998 37.50 5.07 -4.27
CA SER A 998 36.12 5.10 -3.79
C SER A 998 35.58 6.52 -3.74
N TRP A 999 34.27 6.71 -3.91
CA TRP A 999 33.68 8.03 -3.72
C TRP A 999 33.79 8.46 -2.24
N PRO A 1000 34.29 9.67 -1.95
CA PRO A 1000 34.36 10.16 -0.57
C PRO A 1000 32.95 10.34 0.03
N ALA A 1001 32.84 10.21 1.36
CA ALA A 1001 31.57 10.29 2.10
C ALA A 1001 30.90 11.69 2.05
N LYS A 1002 31.67 12.71 1.67
CA LYS A 1002 31.19 14.05 1.30
C LYS A 1002 31.66 14.32 -0.12
N GLU A 1003 30.83 14.96 -0.94
CA GLU A 1003 31.23 15.41 -2.28
C GLU A 1003 32.55 16.19 -2.18
N ASP A 1004 33.58 15.66 -2.81
CA ASP A 1004 34.92 16.25 -2.86
C ASP A 1004 35.11 16.75 -4.29
N SER A 1005 34.61 17.96 -4.54
CA SER A 1005 34.55 18.52 -5.87
C SER A 1005 35.27 19.86 -5.93
N ASP A 1006 36.06 20.06 -6.97
CA ASP A 1006 36.73 21.34 -7.23
C ASP A 1006 36.64 21.75 -8.70
N THR A 1007 36.92 23.01 -9.00
CA THR A 1007 37.05 23.52 -10.35
C THR A 1007 38.48 23.29 -10.83
N VAL A 1008 38.64 22.47 -11.86
CA VAL A 1008 39.93 22.06 -12.42
C VAL A 1008 40.16 22.74 -13.76
N SER A 1009 41.35 23.30 -13.95
CA SER A 1009 41.79 23.79 -15.25
C SER A 1009 42.41 22.67 -16.10
N SER A 1010 42.16 22.69 -17.41
CA SER A 1010 42.61 21.68 -18.37
C SER A 1010 44.12 21.47 -18.36
N VAL A 1011 44.90 22.51 -18.04
CA VAL A 1011 46.36 22.43 -17.95
C VAL A 1011 46.86 21.48 -16.86
N PHE A 1012 46.07 21.22 -15.82
CA PHE A 1012 46.42 20.28 -14.73
C PHE A 1012 45.99 18.84 -15.01
N VAL A 1013 45.29 18.59 -16.12
CA VAL A 1013 44.86 17.25 -16.51
C VAL A 1013 45.95 16.59 -17.36
N PHE A 1014 46.49 15.47 -16.89
CA PHE A 1014 47.56 14.76 -17.61
C PHE A 1014 47.11 13.42 -18.23
N ALA A 1015 45.94 12.92 -17.83
CA ALA A 1015 45.31 11.74 -18.43
C ALA A 1015 43.79 11.86 -18.36
N TRP A 1016 43.08 11.30 -19.36
CA TRP A 1016 41.62 11.35 -19.45
C TRP A 1016 41.08 10.14 -20.22
N ASP A 1017 39.76 9.93 -20.16
CA ASP A 1017 39.00 8.84 -20.83
C ASP A 1017 39.51 7.42 -20.54
N PHE A 1018 40.21 7.22 -19.42
CA PHE A 1018 40.58 5.89 -18.98
C PHE A 1018 39.40 5.19 -18.28
N LEU A 1019 39.30 3.88 -18.47
CA LEU A 1019 38.22 3.08 -17.94
C LEU A 1019 38.32 2.95 -16.42
N LEU A 1020 37.26 3.33 -15.71
CA LEU A 1020 37.05 3.00 -14.31
C LEU A 1020 36.26 1.69 -14.26
N GLU A 1021 36.90 0.59 -13.88
CA GLU A 1021 36.21 -0.70 -13.76
C GLU A 1021 35.60 -0.81 -12.35
N PRO A 1022 34.28 -0.99 -12.20
CA PRO A 1022 33.69 -1.17 -10.88
C PRO A 1022 34.15 -2.51 -10.29
N ILE A 1023 34.86 -2.47 -9.15
CA ILE A 1023 35.29 -3.68 -8.41
C ILE A 1023 34.12 -4.27 -7.65
N SER A 1024 33.21 -3.40 -7.18
CA SER A 1024 32.03 -3.78 -6.45
C SER A 1024 30.78 -3.51 -7.29
N THR A 1025 29.80 -4.40 -7.18
CA THR A 1025 28.50 -4.29 -7.85
C THR A 1025 27.73 -3.02 -7.49
N ASN A 1026 28.09 -2.35 -6.37
CA ASN A 1026 27.53 -1.08 -5.95
C ASN A 1026 28.26 0.17 -6.51
N ALA A 1027 29.25 0.00 -7.40
CA ALA A 1027 30.03 1.07 -8.01
C ALA A 1027 30.65 2.08 -7.01
N ARG A 1028 30.83 1.67 -5.74
CA ARG A 1028 31.52 2.48 -4.72
C ARG A 1028 33.02 2.30 -4.75
N MET A 1029 33.51 1.18 -5.30
CA MET A 1029 34.92 0.88 -5.45
C MET A 1029 35.24 0.70 -6.93
N TRP A 1030 36.23 1.43 -7.38
CA TRP A 1030 36.69 1.46 -8.76
C TRP A 1030 38.13 0.97 -8.81
N HIS A 1031 38.41 0.10 -9.77
CA HIS A 1031 39.75 -0.25 -10.16
C HIS A 1031 40.23 0.81 -11.12
N VAL A 1032 41.34 1.45 -10.76
CA VAL A 1032 42.04 2.42 -11.57
C VAL A 1032 43.38 1.79 -11.94
N PRO A 1033 43.79 1.79 -13.22
CA PRO A 1033 45.10 1.29 -13.64
C PRO A 1033 46.23 2.23 -13.17
N ASN A 1034 46.50 2.23 -11.86
CA ASN A 1034 47.38 3.19 -11.19
C ASN A 1034 48.82 3.09 -11.69
N SER A 1035 49.30 1.92 -12.15
CA SER A 1035 50.64 1.78 -12.74
C SER A 1035 50.80 2.61 -14.02
N THR A 1036 49.80 2.56 -14.91
CA THR A 1036 49.80 3.34 -16.15
C THR A 1036 49.65 4.83 -15.86
N LEU A 1037 48.74 5.22 -14.97
CA LEU A 1037 48.59 6.63 -14.58
C LEU A 1037 49.83 7.17 -13.89
N GLN A 1038 50.53 6.35 -13.09
CA GLN A 1038 51.77 6.76 -12.43
C GLN A 1038 52.91 7.02 -13.43
N GLU A 1039 53.01 6.23 -14.50
CA GLU A 1039 53.97 6.48 -15.58
C GLU A 1039 53.65 7.78 -16.32
N GLN A 1040 52.37 8.02 -16.65
CA GLN A 1040 51.90 9.26 -17.28
C GLN A 1040 52.11 10.48 -16.38
N TYR A 1041 51.88 10.33 -15.08
CA TYR A 1041 52.16 11.35 -14.08
C TYR A 1041 53.65 11.69 -14.04
N ASN A 1042 54.54 10.70 -14.00
CA ASN A 1042 55.98 10.94 -13.97
C ASN A 1042 56.46 11.67 -15.23
N LEU A 1043 55.94 11.32 -16.41
CA LEU A 1043 56.23 12.02 -17.66
C LEU A 1043 55.70 13.45 -17.66
N TYR A 1044 54.51 13.68 -17.10
CA TYR A 1044 53.93 15.01 -16.96
C TYR A 1044 54.76 15.89 -16.01
N VAL A 1045 55.15 15.36 -14.85
CA VAL A 1045 56.04 16.05 -13.91
C VAL A 1045 57.38 16.36 -14.55
N GLU A 1046 58.04 15.40 -15.20
CA GLU A 1046 59.32 15.62 -15.89
C GLU A 1046 59.24 16.70 -16.99
N LYS A 1047 58.10 16.81 -17.68
CA LYS A 1047 57.90 17.77 -18.76
C LYS A 1047 57.53 19.18 -18.28
N TYR A 1048 56.80 19.32 -17.17
CA TYR A 1048 56.16 20.59 -16.79
C TYR A 1048 56.43 21.09 -15.36
N CYS A 1049 57.00 20.28 -14.46
CA CYS A 1049 57.34 20.64 -13.07
C CYS A 1049 58.85 20.60 -12.86
#